data_AF-A0AA36DD76-F1
#
_entry.id   AF-A0AA36DD76-F1
#
_cell.length_a   1.000
_cell.length_b   1.000
_cell.length_c   1.000
_cell.angle_alpha   90.00
_cell.angle_beta   90.00
_cell.angle_gamma   90.00
#
_symmetry.space_group_name_H-M   'P 1'
#
loop_
_entity.id
_entity.type
_entity.pdbx_description
1 polymer ?
#
loop_
_entity_poly.entity_id
_entity_poly.type
_entity_poly.pdbx_seq_one_letter_code
_entity_poly.pdbx_strand_id
1 'polypeptide(L)'
;MLKRNNFWEQVFEDPMVEKENFIRRRFKKVFNMKEEDFPTLRDFNDYLEHVEVLVMNLLYEENIEETEREVREYQEKNAEQIEKNRKKFNSDEIWIQEQIADEQKMKSRLHNLRTEEEMKDQNEKLNVKDTKEIMKELRESNVAAEMILDRERKRQIEQDLEQKEEMERKKKLKKERKRNDGLTFAAHRIAGRPYFHRPMVIDTNGPPMLTINEIESGGYLRFIREPSAHRRAGGYTTSIACFKALLEVHISLQNDPNSMAITWITHTPYANAKTKSYVAYSAIANNFNLKNDKSTVTTWNDHGGRNSIRHTHRVTLTGLEPGVRYFYKVGSDEGMSKPFNFTMIDPKKPVRAAIFGDLAQGQKGLSLEPLRYYSFTGRYNIMFHIGDIAYDMDQADGWIGDYFFKEFEDVASHIPYMTLAGNHEQSQNFNHYINRFTMPSNGKVNDNQFWSFDLGPVHFVGLSSEYHNYNMYDQAQKMVDWLKADLAKTKQPWIIAMIHRPMYCSARCDAFENTVLKKGANKLPAIEPILGEYGVDMLFAGHKHYYERLFPIYNDRATIYKDAAHIKDAKATIHFVTGSAGCHTHIDDVDYKPLPYSAYHSELYGFSLIEINSATEIFSQFINAASDHEHDEWWLTKTPGYRPKN
;
A
#
# COMPACT_ATOMS: atom_id res chain seq x y z
N MET A 1 63.58 -1.39 0.37
CA MET A 1 62.42 -2.10 -0.22
C MET A 1 61.35 -2.22 0.86
N LEU A 2 60.34 -1.35 0.84
CA LEU A 2 59.17 -1.42 1.73
C LEU A 2 58.14 -2.39 1.13
N LYS A 3 57.69 -3.39 1.89
CA LYS A 3 56.74 -4.41 1.43
C LYS A 3 55.34 -3.79 1.22
N ARG A 4 54.77 -4.00 0.03
CA ARG A 4 53.47 -3.50 -0.46
C ARG A 4 52.20 -4.00 0.27
N ASN A 5 52.32 -4.70 1.40
CA ASN A 5 51.18 -5.40 2.02
C ASN A 5 50.31 -4.53 2.94
N ASN A 6 50.75 -3.33 3.31
CA ASN A 6 50.04 -2.46 4.26
C ASN A 6 49.53 -1.15 3.62
N PHE A 7 49.49 -1.06 2.30
CA PHE A 7 48.93 0.10 1.59
C PHE A 7 47.58 -0.29 0.98
N TRP A 8 46.53 0.42 1.36
CA TRP A 8 45.23 0.41 0.69
C TRP A 8 45.04 1.71 -0.09
N GLU A 9 44.30 1.64 -1.18
CA GLU A 9 44.00 2.79 -2.04
C GLU A 9 42.87 3.59 -1.38
N GLN A 10 43.07 4.90 -1.18
CA GLN A 10 42.12 5.77 -0.48
C GLN A 10 40.81 5.85 -1.27
N VAL A 11 39.71 5.38 -0.67
CA VAL A 11 38.37 5.39 -1.28
C VAL A 11 37.53 6.57 -0.77
N PHE A 12 37.82 7.08 0.44
CA PHE A 12 37.08 8.18 1.08
C PHE A 12 37.90 9.46 1.11
N GLU A 13 37.24 10.62 0.96
CA GLU A 13 37.91 11.94 0.98
C GLU A 13 38.56 12.23 2.35
N ASP A 14 37.97 11.74 3.44
CA ASP A 14 38.51 11.89 4.80
C ASP A 14 39.39 10.68 5.18
N PRO A 15 40.70 10.87 5.42
CA PRO A 15 41.61 9.79 5.82
C PRO A 15 41.26 9.19 7.19
N MET A 16 40.53 9.92 8.04
CA MET A 16 40.09 9.43 9.34
C MET A 16 38.95 8.41 9.20
N VAL A 17 38.01 8.67 8.29
CA VAL A 17 36.92 7.73 7.94
C VAL A 17 37.48 6.45 7.29
N GLU A 18 38.54 6.60 6.49
CA GLU A 18 39.26 5.46 5.90
C GLU A 18 39.91 4.58 6.98
N LYS A 19 40.64 5.21 7.92
CA LYS A 19 41.31 4.55 9.04
C LYS A 19 40.29 3.86 9.96
N GLU A 20 39.18 4.53 10.27
CA GLU A 20 38.09 3.97 11.07
C GLU A 20 37.48 2.73 10.39
N ASN A 21 37.15 2.82 9.10
CA ASN A 21 36.58 1.69 8.34
C ASN A 21 37.54 0.50 8.30
N PHE A 22 38.85 0.74 8.16
CA PHE A 22 39.85 -0.32 8.23
C PHE A 22 39.85 -1.02 9.60
N ILE A 23 39.87 -0.24 10.69
CA ILE A 23 39.85 -0.74 12.07
C ILE A 23 38.56 -1.54 12.32
N ARG A 24 37.39 -0.99 11.96
CA ARG A 24 36.09 -1.65 12.11
C ARG A 24 35.99 -2.96 11.31
N ARG A 25 36.51 -3.01 10.08
CA ARG A 25 36.56 -4.26 9.29
C ARG A 25 37.46 -5.32 9.91
N ARG A 26 38.57 -4.90 10.53
CA ARG A 26 39.45 -5.81 11.28
C ARG A 26 38.72 -6.32 12.52
N PHE A 27 38.08 -5.42 13.27
CA PHE A 27 37.41 -5.75 14.52
C PHE A 27 36.17 -6.61 14.31
N LYS A 28 35.38 -6.39 13.25
CA LYS A 28 34.23 -7.23 12.89
C LYS A 28 34.59 -8.72 12.70
N LYS A 29 35.87 -9.03 12.42
CA LYS A 29 36.34 -10.43 12.30
C LYS A 29 36.73 -11.08 13.62
N VAL A 30 36.91 -10.28 14.68
CA VAL A 30 37.40 -10.68 16.00
C VAL A 30 36.32 -10.49 17.06
N PHE A 31 35.65 -9.34 17.06
CA PHE A 31 34.50 -8.99 17.89
C PHE A 31 33.21 -9.27 17.10
N ASN A 32 32.85 -10.54 16.99
CA ASN A 32 31.66 -11.01 16.25
C ASN A 32 30.66 -11.77 17.13
N MET A 33 30.63 -11.47 18.44
CA MET A 33 29.61 -12.01 19.34
C MET A 33 28.25 -11.39 19.04
N LYS A 34 27.20 -12.17 19.24
CA LYS A 34 25.81 -11.76 19.00
C LYS A 34 25.09 -11.59 20.33
N GLU A 35 23.96 -10.89 20.33
CA GLU A 35 23.14 -10.66 21.53
C GLU A 35 22.80 -11.97 22.27
N GLU A 36 22.52 -13.04 21.51
CA GLU A 36 22.26 -14.40 22.03
C GLU A 36 23.42 -15.01 22.84
N ASP A 37 24.64 -14.51 22.66
CA ASP A 37 25.85 -15.00 23.35
C ASP A 37 26.00 -14.38 24.77
N PHE A 38 25.11 -13.45 25.17
CA PHE A 38 25.18 -12.74 26.45
C PHE A 38 23.99 -13.07 27.37
N PRO A 39 24.19 -13.15 28.70
CA PRO A 39 23.12 -13.47 29.65
C PRO A 39 22.03 -12.39 29.73
N THR A 40 22.39 -11.14 29.48
CA THR A 40 21.48 -9.99 29.51
C THR A 40 21.78 -9.01 28.38
N LEU A 41 20.77 -8.24 27.99
CA LEU A 41 20.93 -7.13 27.04
C LEU A 41 21.94 -6.07 27.53
N ARG A 42 22.08 -5.90 28.85
CA ARG A 42 23.05 -4.98 29.43
C ARG A 42 24.48 -5.42 29.10
N ASP A 43 24.78 -6.71 29.28
CA ASP A 43 26.11 -7.26 29.00
C ASP A 43 26.48 -7.15 27.52
N PHE A 44 25.49 -7.33 26.62
CA PHE A 44 25.69 -7.12 25.18
C PHE A 44 25.96 -5.66 24.82
N ASN A 45 25.23 -4.72 25.43
CA ASN A 45 25.46 -3.29 25.20
C ASN A 45 26.82 -2.83 25.76
N ASP A 46 27.21 -3.30 26.94
CA ASP A 46 28.53 -3.01 27.52
C ASP A 46 29.65 -3.58 26.63
N TYR A 47 29.43 -4.74 26.01
CA TYR A 47 30.34 -5.30 25.01
C TYR A 47 30.47 -4.41 23.76
N LEU A 48 29.35 -3.91 23.21
CA LEU A 48 29.37 -3.01 22.04
C LEU A 48 30.07 -1.68 22.37
N GLU A 49 29.77 -1.10 23.53
CA GLU A 49 30.40 0.13 24.02
C GLU A 49 31.92 -0.07 24.16
N HIS A 50 32.34 -1.22 24.69
CA HIS A 50 33.76 -1.55 24.81
C HIS A 50 34.45 -1.67 23.44
N VAL A 51 33.79 -2.26 22.43
CA VAL A 51 34.32 -2.31 21.07
C VAL A 51 34.51 -0.90 20.49
N GLU A 52 33.57 0.02 20.74
CA GLU A 52 33.71 1.42 20.31
C GLU A 52 34.89 2.11 20.99
N VAL A 53 35.12 1.88 22.28
CA VAL A 53 36.29 2.40 23.01
C VAL A 53 37.60 1.93 22.35
N LEU A 54 37.71 0.63 22.03
CA LEU A 54 38.89 0.08 21.38
C LEU A 54 39.08 0.63 19.94
N VAL A 55 37.98 0.86 19.19
CA VAL A 55 38.03 1.49 17.86
C VAL A 55 38.53 2.93 17.97
N MET A 56 38.01 3.71 18.93
CA MET A 56 38.39 5.10 19.14
C MET A 56 39.85 5.24 19.58
N ASN A 57 40.33 4.40 20.50
CA ASN A 57 41.74 4.38 20.93
C ASN A 57 42.68 4.23 19.73
N LEU A 58 42.39 3.29 18.82
CA LEU A 58 43.22 3.07 17.62
C LEU A 58 43.05 4.17 16.56
N LEU A 59 41.86 4.77 16.47
CA LEU A 59 41.59 5.85 15.53
C LEU A 59 42.42 7.10 15.90
N TYR A 60 42.38 7.49 17.18
CA TYR A 60 43.04 8.67 17.74
C TYR A 60 44.48 8.42 18.22
N GLU A 61 45.01 7.21 18.05
CA GLU A 61 46.39 6.85 18.41
C GLU A 61 46.67 6.91 19.92
N GLU A 62 45.64 6.67 20.73
CA GLU A 62 45.72 6.60 22.18
C GLU A 62 45.90 5.15 22.65
N ASN A 63 46.81 4.92 23.60
CA ASN A 63 47.00 3.62 24.26
C ASN A 63 47.09 2.41 23.28
N ILE A 64 47.78 2.59 22.16
CA ILE A 64 47.82 1.62 21.04
C ILE A 64 48.34 0.24 21.50
N GLU A 65 49.44 0.20 22.25
CA GLU A 65 50.06 -1.06 22.66
C GLU A 65 49.17 -1.89 23.59
N GLU A 66 48.46 -1.21 24.49
CA GLU A 66 47.52 -1.82 25.43
C GLU A 66 46.27 -2.31 24.70
N THR A 67 45.70 -1.47 23.83
CA THR A 67 44.53 -1.81 23.01
C THR A 67 44.81 -3.01 22.11
N GLU A 68 45.97 -3.03 21.44
CA GLU A 68 46.38 -4.17 20.60
C GLU A 68 46.68 -5.44 21.40
N ARG A 69 47.19 -5.32 22.64
CA ARG A 69 47.35 -6.47 23.55
C ARG A 69 45.99 -7.04 23.94
N GLU A 70 45.05 -6.17 24.29
CA GLU A 70 43.70 -6.57 24.67
C GLU A 70 42.94 -7.26 23.52
N VAL A 71 43.04 -6.73 22.30
CA VAL A 71 42.46 -7.36 21.10
C VAL A 71 43.04 -8.76 20.88
N ARG A 72 44.35 -8.95 21.08
CA ARG A 72 45.01 -10.27 20.97
C ARG A 72 44.54 -11.23 22.06
N GLU A 73 44.51 -10.78 23.31
CA GLU A 73 44.03 -11.61 24.42
C GLU A 73 42.56 -12.02 24.24
N TYR A 74 41.72 -11.09 23.77
CA TYR A 74 40.32 -11.38 23.45
C TYR A 74 40.21 -12.42 22.33
N GLN A 75 40.99 -12.26 21.26
CA GLN A 75 41.01 -13.17 20.13
C GLN A 75 41.46 -14.59 20.55
N GLU A 76 42.46 -14.71 21.42
CA GLU A 76 42.94 -15.99 21.95
C GLU A 76 41.91 -16.65 22.87
N LYS A 77 41.31 -15.88 23.78
CA LYS A 77 40.28 -16.39 24.72
C LYS A 77 38.99 -16.84 24.02
N ASN A 78 38.63 -16.22 22.90
CA ASN A 78 37.34 -16.43 22.23
C ASN A 78 37.45 -17.13 20.86
N ALA A 79 38.61 -17.69 20.51
CA ALA A 79 38.91 -18.21 19.17
C ALA A 79 37.87 -19.20 18.64
N GLU A 80 37.40 -20.15 19.45
CA GLU A 80 36.41 -21.16 19.05
C GLU A 80 35.05 -20.54 18.72
N GLN A 81 34.58 -19.61 19.55
CA GLN A 81 33.29 -18.96 19.39
C GLN A 81 33.29 -17.98 18.21
N ILE A 82 34.41 -17.28 17.98
CA ILE A 82 34.59 -16.40 16.83
C ILE A 82 34.44 -17.18 15.51
N GLU A 83 35.05 -18.36 15.42
CA GLU A 83 34.96 -19.20 14.22
C GLU A 83 33.55 -19.78 14.02
N LYS A 84 32.85 -20.10 15.11
CA LYS A 84 31.44 -20.54 15.07
C LYS A 84 30.52 -19.43 14.55
N ASN A 85 30.70 -18.20 15.04
CA ASN A 85 29.88 -17.04 14.66
C ASN A 85 30.14 -16.53 13.24
N ARG A 86 31.27 -16.88 12.61
CA ARG A 86 31.51 -16.57 11.19
C ARG A 86 30.56 -17.27 10.21
N LYS A 87 29.95 -18.39 10.61
CA LYS A 87 29.08 -19.21 9.74
C LYS A 87 27.59 -19.06 10.06
N LYS A 88 27.25 -18.40 11.17
CA LYS A 88 25.87 -18.20 11.61
C LYS A 88 25.40 -16.85 11.08
N PHE A 89 24.32 -16.80 10.31
CA PHE A 89 23.65 -15.53 9.96
C PHE A 89 22.87 -15.00 11.18
N ASN A 90 22.72 -13.69 11.33
CA ASN A 90 21.80 -13.13 12.34
C ASN A 90 20.36 -13.07 11.78
N SER A 91 19.36 -12.78 12.63
CA SER A 91 17.95 -12.64 12.21
C SER A 91 17.79 -11.70 11.02
N ASP A 92 18.51 -10.58 11.04
CA ASP A 92 18.39 -9.52 10.04
C ASP A 92 19.04 -9.92 8.71
N GLU A 93 20.16 -10.63 8.72
CA GLU A 93 20.82 -11.17 7.52
C GLU A 93 20.02 -12.31 6.90
N ILE A 94 19.37 -13.16 7.72
CA ILE A 94 18.42 -14.17 7.23
C ILE A 94 17.24 -13.47 6.57
N TRP A 95 16.65 -12.48 7.23
CA TRP A 95 15.55 -11.68 6.69
C TRP A 95 15.94 -10.97 5.38
N ILE A 96 17.11 -10.36 5.31
CA ILE A 96 17.62 -9.71 4.08
C ILE A 96 17.80 -10.74 2.95
N GLN A 97 18.33 -11.94 3.24
CA GLN A 97 18.48 -12.98 2.22
C GLN A 97 17.14 -13.52 1.73
N GLU A 98 16.17 -13.68 2.63
CA GLU A 98 14.79 -14.05 2.26
C GLU A 98 14.17 -12.97 1.36
N GLN A 99 14.31 -11.68 1.71
CA GLN A 99 13.81 -10.58 0.88
C GLN A 99 14.46 -10.56 -0.51
N ILE A 100 15.79 -10.78 -0.61
CA ILE A 100 16.49 -10.83 -1.90
C ILE A 100 16.03 -12.03 -2.73
N ALA A 101 15.83 -13.19 -2.10
CA ALA A 101 15.35 -14.39 -2.78
C ALA A 101 13.92 -14.20 -3.30
N ASP A 102 13.05 -13.59 -2.50
CA ASP A 102 11.67 -13.26 -2.87
C ASP A 102 11.63 -12.24 -4.02
N GLU A 103 12.48 -11.22 -3.97
CA GLU A 103 12.60 -10.22 -5.04
C GLU A 103 13.05 -10.85 -6.37
N GLN A 104 14.04 -11.75 -6.34
CA GLN A 104 14.50 -12.47 -7.52
C GLN A 104 13.43 -13.40 -8.10
N LYS A 105 12.64 -14.04 -7.23
CA LYS A 105 11.53 -14.92 -7.61
C LYS A 105 10.38 -14.11 -8.22
N MET A 106 10.03 -12.97 -7.62
CA MET A 106 9.02 -12.01 -8.12
C MET A 106 9.40 -11.48 -9.51
N LYS A 107 10.64 -11.00 -9.69
CA LYS A 107 11.14 -10.52 -10.99
C LYS A 107 11.11 -11.61 -12.06
N SER A 108 11.47 -12.84 -11.70
CA SER A 108 11.43 -13.98 -12.63
C SER A 108 9.99 -14.33 -13.04
N ARG A 109 9.04 -14.25 -12.10
CA ARG A 109 7.63 -14.55 -12.34
C ARG A 109 6.93 -13.49 -13.18
N LEU A 110 7.14 -12.20 -12.88
CA LEU A 110 6.68 -11.08 -13.71
C LEU A 110 7.21 -11.16 -15.14
N HIS A 111 8.48 -11.52 -15.31
CA HIS A 111 9.06 -11.74 -16.63
C HIS A 111 8.41 -12.91 -17.37
N ASN A 112 8.13 -14.03 -16.69
CA ASN A 112 7.48 -15.18 -17.30
C ASN A 112 6.03 -14.89 -17.70
N LEU A 113 5.24 -14.25 -16.82
CA LEU A 113 3.85 -13.86 -17.10
C LEU A 113 3.76 -12.93 -18.30
N ARG A 114 4.61 -11.91 -18.37
CA ARG A 114 4.69 -11.00 -19.53
C ARG A 114 5.05 -11.74 -20.81
N THR A 115 5.97 -12.70 -20.73
CA THR A 115 6.36 -13.51 -21.90
C THR A 115 5.22 -14.44 -22.34
N GLU A 116 4.45 -15.00 -21.41
CA GLU A 116 3.29 -15.85 -21.70
C GLU A 116 2.12 -15.07 -22.30
N GLU A 117 1.85 -13.85 -21.82
CA GLU A 117 0.86 -12.94 -22.41
C GLU A 117 1.28 -12.50 -23.82
N GLU A 118 2.53 -12.07 -24.02
CA GLU A 118 3.04 -11.69 -25.33
C GLU A 118 2.92 -12.87 -26.34
N MET A 119 3.14 -14.10 -25.89
CA MET A 119 2.94 -15.31 -26.73
C MET A 119 1.45 -15.61 -27.01
N LYS A 120 0.55 -15.43 -26.04
CA LYS A 120 -0.90 -15.63 -26.24
C LYS A 120 -1.46 -14.61 -27.22
N ASP A 121 -1.11 -13.34 -27.06
CA ASP A 121 -1.55 -12.23 -27.92
C ASP A 121 -1.09 -12.44 -29.37
N GLN A 122 0.13 -12.95 -29.55
CA GLN A 122 0.70 -13.24 -30.86
C GLN A 122 0.02 -14.46 -31.51
N ASN A 123 -0.28 -15.51 -30.73
CA ASN A 123 -0.98 -16.70 -31.20
C ASN A 123 -2.45 -16.41 -31.57
N GLU A 124 -3.16 -15.58 -30.82
CA GLU A 124 -4.53 -15.16 -31.19
C GLU A 124 -4.55 -14.33 -32.48
N LYS A 125 -3.61 -13.40 -32.65
CA LYS A 125 -3.50 -12.58 -33.87
C LYS A 125 -3.17 -13.43 -35.11
N LEU A 126 -2.35 -14.47 -34.95
CA LEU A 126 -2.04 -15.44 -36.03
C LEU A 126 -3.25 -16.31 -36.37
N ASN A 127 -3.92 -16.90 -35.37
CA ASN A 127 -5.10 -17.75 -35.59
C ASN A 127 -6.26 -17.02 -36.30
N VAL A 128 -6.49 -15.74 -35.96
CA VAL A 128 -7.54 -14.91 -36.60
C VAL A 128 -7.20 -14.57 -38.05
N LYS A 129 -5.91 -14.49 -38.40
CA LYS A 129 -5.47 -14.24 -39.77
C LYS A 129 -5.59 -15.49 -40.64
N ASP A 130 -5.15 -16.64 -40.14
CA ASP A 130 -5.19 -17.92 -40.86
C ASP A 130 -6.63 -18.38 -41.14
N THR A 131 -7.54 -18.22 -40.18
CA THR A 131 -8.97 -18.57 -40.37
C THR A 131 -9.67 -17.74 -41.45
N LYS A 132 -9.30 -16.45 -41.60
CA LYS A 132 -9.85 -15.58 -42.67
C LYS A 132 -9.30 -15.94 -44.05
N GLU A 133 -8.03 -16.32 -44.15
CA GLU A 133 -7.41 -16.73 -45.41
C GLU A 133 -7.95 -18.09 -45.89
N ILE A 134 -8.12 -19.06 -44.97
CA ILE A 134 -8.72 -20.38 -45.27
C ILE A 134 -10.16 -20.23 -45.76
N MET A 135 -10.97 -19.39 -45.11
CA MET A 135 -12.37 -19.15 -45.51
C MET A 135 -12.48 -18.46 -46.87
N LYS A 136 -11.49 -17.65 -47.25
CA LYS A 136 -11.43 -17.01 -48.57
C LYS A 136 -11.07 -18.02 -49.67
N GLU A 137 -10.07 -18.87 -49.42
CA GLU A 137 -9.62 -19.88 -50.39
C GLU A 137 -10.69 -20.95 -50.65
N LEU A 138 -11.40 -21.40 -49.59
CA LEU A 138 -12.54 -22.31 -49.72
C LEU A 138 -13.69 -21.73 -50.56
N ARG A 139 -13.79 -20.40 -50.64
CA ARG A 139 -14.86 -19.70 -51.37
C ARG A 139 -14.51 -19.42 -52.83
N GLU A 140 -13.22 -19.24 -53.14
CA GLU A 140 -12.74 -18.80 -54.45
C GLU A 140 -12.15 -19.95 -55.30
N SER A 141 -11.84 -21.10 -54.69
CA SER A 141 -11.20 -22.25 -55.33
C SER A 141 -12.20 -23.34 -55.75
N ASN A 142 -11.95 -23.97 -56.90
CA ASN A 142 -12.69 -25.17 -57.37
C ASN A 142 -12.06 -26.50 -56.91
N VAL A 143 -11.15 -26.46 -55.94
CA VAL A 143 -10.49 -27.65 -55.38
C VAL A 143 -11.34 -28.21 -54.24
N ALA A 144 -11.38 -29.55 -54.10
CA ALA A 144 -12.11 -30.20 -53.03
C ALA A 144 -11.64 -29.70 -51.65
N ALA A 145 -12.58 -29.30 -50.78
CA ALA A 145 -12.31 -28.69 -49.48
C ALA A 145 -11.39 -29.54 -48.59
N GLU A 146 -11.47 -30.87 -48.71
CA GLU A 146 -10.64 -31.82 -47.98
C GLU A 146 -9.16 -31.67 -48.34
N MET A 147 -8.83 -31.43 -49.62
CA MET A 147 -7.44 -31.22 -50.04
C MET A 147 -6.87 -29.87 -49.59
N ILE A 148 -7.71 -28.84 -49.48
CA ILE A 148 -7.30 -27.51 -48.97
C ILE A 148 -6.99 -27.62 -47.47
N LEU A 149 -7.85 -28.30 -46.71
CA LEU A 149 -7.66 -28.53 -45.28
C LEU A 149 -6.45 -29.43 -44.98
N ASP A 150 -6.18 -30.45 -45.81
CA ASP A 150 -5.00 -31.30 -45.64
C ASP A 150 -3.69 -30.57 -45.95
N ARG A 151 -3.70 -29.70 -46.98
CA ARG A 151 -2.54 -28.87 -47.31
C ARG A 151 -2.24 -27.88 -46.19
N GLU A 152 -3.27 -27.29 -45.58
CA GLU A 152 -3.10 -26.35 -44.49
C GLU A 152 -2.72 -27.04 -43.17
N ARG A 153 -3.26 -28.22 -42.89
CA ARG A 153 -2.78 -29.06 -41.78
C ARG A 153 -1.30 -29.37 -41.90
N LYS A 154 -0.84 -29.70 -43.11
CA LYS A 154 0.58 -29.98 -43.35
C LYS A 154 1.45 -28.75 -43.12
N ARG A 155 0.98 -27.58 -43.54
CA ARG A 155 1.65 -26.29 -43.36
C ARG A 155 1.70 -25.86 -41.89
N GLN A 156 0.62 -26.09 -41.13
CA GLN A 156 0.56 -25.85 -39.69
C GLN A 156 1.55 -26.73 -38.92
N ILE A 157 1.63 -28.03 -39.27
CA ILE A 157 2.58 -28.96 -38.66
C ILE A 157 4.03 -28.53 -38.93
N GLU A 158 4.31 -28.04 -40.13
CA GLU A 158 5.65 -27.57 -40.53
C GLU A 158 6.04 -26.28 -39.78
N GLN A 159 5.11 -25.33 -39.62
CA GLN A 159 5.31 -24.13 -38.82
C GLN A 159 5.47 -24.44 -37.32
N ASP A 160 4.69 -25.36 -36.76
CA ASP A 160 4.81 -25.79 -35.36
C ASP A 160 6.17 -26.47 -35.08
N LEU A 161 6.69 -27.21 -36.07
CA LEU A 161 8.03 -27.79 -36.02
C LEU A 161 9.11 -26.70 -36.04
N GLU A 162 9.03 -25.73 -36.95
CA GLU A 162 9.97 -24.60 -37.01
C GLU A 162 9.95 -23.76 -35.72
N GLN A 163 8.76 -23.47 -35.17
CA GLN A 163 8.64 -22.72 -33.91
C GLN A 163 9.22 -23.48 -32.72
N LYS A 164 9.03 -24.81 -32.65
CA LYS A 164 9.67 -25.66 -31.63
C LYS A 164 11.19 -25.65 -31.76
N GLU A 165 11.71 -25.75 -32.98
CA GLU A 165 13.16 -25.66 -33.23
C GLU A 165 13.72 -24.27 -32.88
N GLU A 166 13.02 -23.19 -33.20
CA GLU A 166 13.45 -21.83 -32.86
C GLU A 166 13.41 -21.59 -31.33
N MET A 167 12.39 -22.11 -30.64
CA MET A 167 12.32 -22.09 -29.18
C MET A 167 13.46 -22.89 -28.53
N GLU A 168 13.79 -24.06 -29.05
CA GLU A 168 14.94 -24.84 -28.60
C GLU A 168 16.26 -24.08 -28.84
N ARG A 169 16.39 -23.43 -29.99
CA ARG A 169 17.57 -22.62 -30.35
C ARG A 169 17.71 -21.40 -29.44
N LYS A 170 16.62 -20.69 -29.14
CA LYS A 170 16.59 -19.59 -28.16
C LYS A 170 16.89 -20.08 -26.73
N LYS A 171 16.38 -21.24 -26.32
CA LYS A 171 16.72 -21.87 -25.03
C LYS A 171 18.20 -22.23 -24.95
N LYS A 172 18.80 -22.78 -26.02
CA LYS A 172 20.25 -23.03 -26.11
C LYS A 172 21.05 -21.72 -26.03
N LEU A 173 20.68 -20.69 -26.78
CA LEU A 173 21.33 -19.37 -26.74
C LEU A 173 21.25 -18.72 -25.34
N LYS A 174 20.10 -18.84 -24.65
CA LYS A 174 19.90 -18.31 -23.29
C LYS A 174 20.70 -19.10 -22.26
N LYS A 175 20.87 -20.42 -22.45
CA LYS A 175 21.72 -21.30 -21.64
C LYS A 175 23.20 -21.02 -21.86
N GLU A 176 23.61 -20.69 -23.09
CA GLU A 176 24.96 -20.21 -23.42
C GLU A 176 25.25 -18.81 -22.86
N ARG A 177 24.29 -17.88 -22.93
CA ARG A 177 24.39 -16.56 -22.27
C ARG A 177 24.54 -16.69 -20.75
N LYS A 178 23.72 -17.51 -20.09
CA LYS A 178 23.88 -17.82 -18.65
C LYS A 178 25.22 -18.50 -18.31
N ARG A 179 25.84 -19.19 -19.27
CA ARG A 179 27.14 -19.84 -19.09
C ARG A 179 28.30 -18.85 -19.29
N ASN A 180 28.11 -17.80 -20.08
CA ASN A 180 29.04 -16.68 -20.20
C ASN A 180 28.90 -15.64 -19.06
N ASP A 181 27.73 -15.53 -18.43
CA ASP A 181 27.52 -14.69 -17.25
C ASP A 181 27.92 -15.39 -15.93
N GLY A 182 28.31 -16.66 -16.01
CA GLY A 182 28.88 -17.43 -14.90
C GLY A 182 30.40 -17.29 -14.85
N LEU A 183 30.88 -16.33 -14.04
CA LEU A 183 32.28 -16.11 -13.63
C LEU A 183 33.21 -15.48 -14.67
N THR A 184 33.29 -14.14 -14.65
CA THR A 184 34.56 -13.42 -14.44
C THR A 184 34.28 -11.98 -13.99
N PHE A 185 34.29 -11.71 -12.68
CA PHE A 185 34.75 -10.40 -12.20
C PHE A 185 36.29 -10.44 -12.12
N ALA A 186 36.93 -10.61 -13.27
CA ALA A 186 38.32 -10.20 -13.42
C ALA A 186 38.27 -8.75 -13.89
N ALA A 187 38.60 -7.82 -12.99
CA ALA A 187 38.63 -6.39 -13.29
C ALA A 187 39.49 -6.14 -14.52
N HIS A 188 38.85 -5.79 -15.64
CA HIS A 188 39.55 -5.19 -16.77
C HIS A 188 40.08 -3.84 -16.31
N ARG A 189 41.41 -3.74 -16.11
CA ARG A 189 42.10 -2.48 -15.90
C ARG A 189 42.08 -1.70 -17.20
N ILE A 190 41.05 -0.86 -17.37
CA ILE A 190 41.07 0.21 -18.35
C ILE A 190 41.66 1.42 -17.63
N ALA A 191 42.85 1.84 -18.06
CA ALA A 191 43.41 3.14 -17.69
C ALA A 191 42.56 4.23 -18.37
N GLY A 192 41.45 4.58 -17.73
CA GLY A 192 40.51 5.63 -18.14
C GLY A 192 40.78 6.93 -17.38
N ARG A 193 40.45 8.05 -18.03
CA ARG A 193 40.71 9.46 -17.66
C ARG A 193 40.27 9.82 -16.22
N PRO A 194 40.81 10.91 -15.63
CA PRO A 194 40.50 11.34 -14.26
C PRO A 194 39.00 11.37 -14.01
N TYR A 195 38.59 10.73 -12.92
CA TYR A 195 37.18 10.68 -12.52
C TYR A 195 36.78 12.06 -11.99
N PHE A 196 35.85 12.71 -12.67
CA PHE A 196 35.18 13.88 -12.13
C PHE A 196 34.05 13.39 -11.24
N HIS A 197 34.10 13.74 -9.95
CA HIS A 197 33.03 13.43 -9.02
C HIS A 197 31.71 14.02 -9.54
N ARG A 198 30.76 13.12 -9.83
CA ARG A 198 29.34 13.46 -9.92
C ARG A 198 28.68 12.85 -8.69
N PRO A 199 27.94 13.63 -7.89
CA PRO A 199 27.17 13.10 -6.78
C PRO A 199 26.30 11.92 -7.26
N MET A 200 26.08 10.95 -6.39
CA MET A 200 25.22 9.81 -6.68
C MET A 200 23.80 10.32 -6.97
N VAL A 201 23.38 10.24 -8.23
CA VAL A 201 21.99 10.49 -8.61
C VAL A 201 21.24 9.22 -8.25
N ILE A 202 20.54 9.25 -7.12
CA ILE A 202 19.48 8.30 -6.85
C ILE A 202 18.42 8.62 -7.89
N ASP A 203 18.21 7.73 -8.86
CA ASP A 203 17.12 7.88 -9.82
C ASP A 203 15.82 7.54 -9.09
N THR A 204 15.33 8.50 -8.32
CA THR A 204 13.96 8.51 -7.83
C THR A 204 13.10 8.74 -9.07
N ASN A 205 12.16 7.86 -9.39
CA ASN A 205 11.15 8.11 -10.44
C ASN A 205 10.13 9.17 -9.96
N GLY A 206 10.63 10.32 -9.55
CA GLY A 206 9.96 11.48 -8.97
C GLY A 206 10.99 12.60 -8.78
N PRO A 207 10.56 13.87 -8.68
CA PRO A 207 11.50 14.99 -8.55
C PRO A 207 12.38 14.80 -7.30
N PRO A 208 13.69 15.13 -7.36
CA PRO A 208 14.60 14.94 -6.24
C PRO A 208 14.12 15.73 -5.02
N MET A 209 14.36 15.19 -3.81
CA MET A 209 14.15 15.97 -2.59
C MET A 209 15.00 17.23 -2.67
N LEU A 210 14.38 18.38 -2.40
CA LEU A 210 15.07 19.67 -2.34
C LEU A 210 16.21 19.57 -1.33
N THR A 211 17.41 19.85 -1.81
CA THR A 211 18.59 19.96 -0.96
C THR A 211 18.43 21.11 0.02
N ILE A 212 19.19 21.09 1.13
CA ILE A 212 19.18 22.18 2.12
C ILE A 212 19.46 23.53 1.44
N ASN A 213 20.35 23.56 0.45
CA ASN A 213 20.68 24.76 -0.32
C ASN A 213 19.51 25.24 -1.22
N GLU A 214 18.71 24.34 -1.78
CA GLU A 214 17.51 24.70 -2.56
C GLU A 214 16.36 25.19 -1.67
N ILE A 215 16.22 24.63 -0.46
CA ILE A 215 15.29 25.12 0.56
C ILE A 215 15.68 26.55 1.00
N GLU A 216 16.97 26.78 1.22
CA GLU A 216 17.53 28.07 1.62
C GLU A 216 17.41 29.13 0.51
N SER A 217 17.74 28.78 -0.73
CA SER A 217 17.73 29.71 -1.88
C SER A 217 16.35 29.90 -2.53
N GLY A 218 15.46 28.92 -2.43
CA GLY A 218 14.10 28.94 -2.99
C GLY A 218 13.08 29.76 -2.17
N GLY A 219 13.51 30.38 -1.06
CA GLY A 219 12.65 31.23 -0.23
C GLY A 219 11.70 30.47 0.70
N TYR A 220 11.81 29.15 0.79
CA TYR A 220 10.98 28.30 1.66
C TYR A 220 11.16 28.65 3.15
N LEU A 221 12.37 29.05 3.55
CA LEU A 221 12.67 29.48 4.91
C LEU A 221 12.07 30.85 5.27
N ARG A 222 11.65 31.66 4.28
CA ARG A 222 11.17 33.04 4.48
C ARG A 222 9.86 33.11 5.28
N PHE A 223 9.13 32.00 5.36
CA PHE A 223 7.85 31.89 6.04
C PHE A 223 7.92 31.02 7.32
N ILE A 224 9.11 30.55 7.70
CA ILE A 224 9.34 29.73 8.89
C ILE A 224 9.99 30.60 9.96
N ARG A 225 9.46 30.53 11.18
CA ARG A 225 9.99 31.31 12.30
C ARG A 225 11.37 30.79 12.70
N GLU A 226 12.31 31.70 12.87
CA GLU A 226 13.66 31.40 13.37
C GLU A 226 13.60 30.70 14.74
N PRO A 227 14.36 29.59 14.94
CA PRO A 227 14.39 28.87 16.20
C PRO A 227 15.00 29.70 17.32
N SER A 228 14.54 29.50 18.56
CA SER A 228 15.12 30.17 19.73
C SER A 228 16.57 29.70 19.96
N ALA A 229 17.36 30.51 20.67
CA ALA A 229 18.76 30.20 20.97
C ALA A 229 18.92 28.84 21.69
N HIS A 230 17.98 28.52 22.59
CA HIS A 230 17.94 27.22 23.28
C HIS A 230 17.71 26.06 22.31
N ARG A 231 16.82 26.21 21.31
CA ARG A 231 16.57 25.16 20.31
C ARG A 231 17.75 24.99 19.36
N ARG A 232 18.41 26.08 18.95
CA ARG A 232 19.64 26.00 18.13
C ARG A 232 20.76 25.26 18.85
N ALA A 233 20.94 25.48 20.14
CA ALA A 233 21.93 24.76 20.95
C ALA A 233 21.65 23.26 21.04
N GLY A 234 20.40 22.83 20.89
CA GLY A 234 19.99 21.42 20.80
C GLY A 234 20.04 20.83 19.38
N GLY A 235 20.71 21.48 18.42
CA GLY A 235 20.85 20.99 17.04
C GLY A 235 19.68 21.31 16.11
N TYR A 236 18.75 22.18 16.52
CA TYR A 236 17.57 22.50 15.73
C TYR A 236 17.81 23.62 14.70
N THR A 237 17.50 23.36 13.43
CA THR A 237 17.59 24.32 12.32
C THR A 237 16.22 24.61 11.69
N THR A 238 16.10 25.73 10.98
CA THR A 238 14.91 26.08 10.16
C THR A 238 14.69 25.09 9.01
N SER A 239 15.77 24.51 8.47
CA SER A 239 15.70 23.43 7.47
C SER A 239 15.11 22.13 8.03
N ILE A 240 15.39 21.78 9.29
CA ILE A 240 14.72 20.66 9.99
C ILE A 240 13.23 20.96 10.20
N ALA A 241 12.84 22.22 10.38
CA ALA A 241 11.42 22.62 10.45
C ALA A 241 10.68 22.46 9.11
N CYS A 242 11.35 22.63 7.97
CA CYS A 242 10.80 22.28 6.65
C CYS A 242 10.55 20.77 6.52
N PHE A 243 11.46 19.93 7.01
CA PHE A 243 11.25 18.48 7.05
C PHE A 243 10.16 18.04 8.04
N LYS A 244 9.87 18.86 9.06
CA LYS A 244 8.77 18.71 10.02
C LYS A 244 7.40 19.19 9.53
N ALA A 245 7.26 19.54 8.25
CA ALA A 245 5.97 19.92 7.70
C ALA A 245 5.00 18.73 7.86
N LEU A 246 4.07 18.87 8.81
CA LEU A 246 2.78 18.19 8.96
C LEU A 246 2.71 16.86 8.21
N LEU A 247 2.88 15.77 8.93
CA LEU A 247 2.72 14.45 8.34
C LEU A 247 1.23 14.12 8.26
N GLU A 248 0.88 13.36 7.24
CA GLU A 248 -0.42 12.68 7.13
C GLU A 248 -1.61 13.61 6.96
N VAL A 249 -1.46 14.70 6.20
CA VAL A 249 -2.64 15.52 5.87
C VAL A 249 -3.57 14.69 5.00
N HIS A 250 -4.77 14.40 5.50
CA HIS A 250 -5.81 13.72 4.76
C HIS A 250 -7.18 14.28 5.07
N ILE A 251 -8.12 14.06 4.14
CA ILE A 251 -9.48 14.56 4.23
C ILE A 251 -10.49 13.41 4.17
N SER A 252 -11.62 13.56 4.84
CA SER A 252 -12.70 12.57 4.80
C SER A 252 -14.07 13.25 4.86
N LEU A 253 -15.04 12.64 4.18
CA LEU A 253 -16.43 13.06 4.28
C LEU A 253 -16.98 12.76 5.67
N GLN A 254 -18.01 13.50 6.02
CA GLN A 254 -18.71 13.40 7.30
C GLN A 254 -20.20 13.18 7.05
N ASN A 255 -20.97 12.94 8.11
CA ASN A 255 -22.40 12.65 8.00
C ASN A 255 -23.21 13.80 7.38
N ASP A 256 -22.72 15.06 7.49
CA ASP A 256 -23.28 16.18 6.73
C ASP A 256 -22.63 16.23 5.34
N PRO A 257 -23.40 16.12 4.24
CA PRO A 257 -22.89 16.09 2.88
C PRO A 257 -22.17 17.37 2.45
N ASN A 258 -22.29 18.47 3.20
CA ASN A 258 -21.61 19.74 2.95
C ASN A 258 -20.45 19.98 3.94
N SER A 259 -19.89 18.91 4.48
CA SER A 259 -18.80 18.98 5.45
C SER A 259 -17.63 18.05 5.12
N MET A 260 -16.42 18.49 5.50
CA MET A 260 -15.17 17.79 5.26
C MET A 260 -14.34 17.82 6.54
N ALA A 261 -13.93 16.66 7.05
CA ALA A 261 -12.92 16.59 8.09
C ALA A 261 -11.53 16.69 7.45
N ILE A 262 -10.67 17.49 8.07
CA ILE A 262 -9.25 17.61 7.72
C ILE A 262 -8.47 17.15 8.94
N THR A 263 -7.59 16.16 8.72
CA THR A 263 -6.82 15.51 9.77
C THR A 263 -5.35 15.55 9.43
N TRP A 264 -4.51 15.77 10.44
CA TRP A 264 -3.05 15.72 10.32
C TRP A 264 -2.42 15.36 11.66
N ILE A 265 -1.17 14.89 11.63
CA ILE A 265 -0.47 14.43 12.84
C ILE A 265 0.80 15.24 13.07
N THR A 266 1.05 15.55 14.34
CA THR A 266 2.31 16.12 14.82
C THR A 266 2.83 15.31 16.01
N HIS A 267 4.10 15.50 16.36
CA HIS A 267 4.80 14.68 17.36
C HIS A 267 5.31 15.58 18.50
N THR A 268 5.43 15.04 19.71
CA THR A 268 6.23 15.67 20.78
C THR A 268 7.71 15.70 20.37
N PRO A 269 8.48 16.77 20.67
CA PRO A 269 8.13 17.98 21.43
C PRO A 269 7.57 19.13 20.56
N TYR A 270 7.14 18.85 19.33
CA TYR A 270 6.73 19.87 18.35
C TYR A 270 5.30 20.35 18.53
N ALA A 271 4.47 19.52 19.14
CA ALA A 271 3.17 19.90 19.66
C ALA A 271 2.97 19.30 21.05
N ASN A 272 1.85 19.68 21.66
CA ASN A 272 1.33 19.15 22.91
C ASN A 272 -0.20 19.21 22.91
N ALA A 273 -0.85 18.63 23.92
CA ALA A 273 -2.31 18.59 24.04
C ALA A 273 -3.02 19.97 24.04
N LYS A 274 -2.31 21.07 24.28
CA LYS A 274 -2.84 22.46 24.26
C LYS A 274 -2.61 23.17 22.93
N THR A 275 -1.96 22.52 21.97
CA THR A 275 -1.68 23.10 20.64
C THR A 275 -2.98 23.38 19.94
N LYS A 276 -3.18 24.62 19.47
CA LYS A 276 -4.39 24.98 18.74
C LYS A 276 -4.29 24.47 17.31
N SER A 277 -5.38 23.87 16.82
CA SER A 277 -5.50 23.40 15.44
C SER A 277 -6.25 24.41 14.60
N TYR A 278 -5.59 24.94 13.58
CA TYR A 278 -6.19 25.88 12.63
C TYR A 278 -6.26 25.28 11.24
N VAL A 279 -7.34 25.57 10.54
CA VAL A 279 -7.42 25.44 9.09
C VAL A 279 -7.75 26.80 8.49
N ALA A 280 -6.89 27.28 7.60
CA ALA A 280 -7.19 28.46 6.80
C ALA A 280 -7.64 27.99 5.42
N TYR A 281 -8.82 28.37 4.96
CA TYR A 281 -9.39 27.87 3.70
C TYR A 281 -10.15 28.95 2.92
N SER A 282 -10.29 28.73 1.61
CA SER A 282 -11.01 29.64 0.72
C SER A 282 -11.32 29.00 -0.63
N ALA A 283 -12.41 29.44 -1.26
CA ALA A 283 -12.70 29.13 -2.67
C ALA A 283 -11.81 29.94 -3.65
N ILE A 284 -11.12 30.99 -3.17
CA ILE A 284 -10.21 31.82 -3.96
C ILE A 284 -8.77 31.45 -3.58
N ALA A 285 -7.98 31.04 -4.57
CA ALA A 285 -6.57 30.71 -4.39
C ALA A 285 -5.82 31.87 -3.72
N ASN A 286 -4.97 31.56 -2.74
CA ASN A 286 -4.15 32.50 -1.98
C ASN A 286 -4.92 33.54 -1.12
N ASN A 287 -6.24 33.45 -1.01
CA ASN A 287 -7.05 34.33 -0.16
C ASN A 287 -7.63 33.55 1.03
N PHE A 288 -6.77 33.11 1.94
CA PHE A 288 -7.16 32.21 3.02
C PHE A 288 -7.85 32.95 4.17
N ASN A 289 -9.07 32.53 4.51
CA ASN A 289 -9.72 32.95 5.74
C ASN A 289 -9.41 31.91 6.82
N LEU A 290 -8.82 32.35 7.93
CA LEU A 290 -8.62 31.49 9.10
C LEU A 290 -9.99 31.10 9.67
N LYS A 291 -10.25 29.80 9.75
CA LYS A 291 -11.42 29.26 10.44
C LYS A 291 -10.96 28.35 11.56
N ASN A 292 -11.65 28.48 12.69
CA ASN A 292 -11.41 27.69 13.88
C ASN A 292 -12.72 26.98 14.26
N ASP A 293 -13.30 26.26 13.30
CA ASP A 293 -14.48 25.39 13.50
C ASP A 293 -14.21 24.36 14.62
N LYS A 294 -15.14 23.43 14.87
CA LYS A 294 -14.96 22.31 15.81
C LYS A 294 -13.60 21.63 15.58
N SER A 295 -12.63 21.99 16.40
CA SER A 295 -11.27 21.49 16.33
C SER A 295 -10.94 20.71 17.59
N THR A 296 -10.32 19.56 17.41
CA THR A 296 -9.93 18.68 18.52
C THR A 296 -8.52 18.18 18.30
N VAL A 297 -7.75 18.12 19.38
CA VAL A 297 -6.45 17.47 19.40
C VAL A 297 -6.53 16.25 20.30
N THR A 298 -6.30 15.08 19.72
CA THR A 298 -6.16 13.83 20.46
C THR A 298 -4.68 13.56 20.66
N THR A 299 -4.25 13.48 21.92
CA THR A 299 -2.88 13.08 22.26
C THR A 299 -2.88 11.61 22.59
N TRP A 300 -1.99 10.85 21.97
CA TRP A 300 -1.91 9.40 22.10
C TRP A 300 -0.45 8.97 22.05
N ASN A 301 -0.20 7.77 22.56
CA ASN A 301 1.10 7.12 22.52
C ASN A 301 1.06 6.09 21.40
N ASP A 302 2.09 5.99 20.56
CA ASP A 302 2.16 4.90 19.57
C ASP A 302 2.47 3.53 20.18
N HIS A 303 2.95 3.53 21.43
CA HIS A 303 3.46 2.37 22.15
C HIS A 303 4.45 1.53 21.32
N GLY A 304 5.22 2.20 20.46
CA GLY A 304 6.45 1.63 19.90
C GLY A 304 7.51 1.43 20.98
N GLY A 305 8.65 0.84 20.62
CA GLY A 305 9.82 0.75 21.51
C GLY A 305 10.31 2.12 22.00
N ARG A 306 10.14 3.18 21.20
CA ARG A 306 10.39 4.57 21.61
C ARG A 306 9.24 5.24 22.36
N ASN A 307 8.05 4.65 22.35
CA ASN A 307 6.88 5.10 23.10
C ASN A 307 6.56 6.59 22.80
N SER A 308 6.53 6.93 21.52
CA SER A 308 6.46 8.33 21.08
C SER A 308 5.07 8.89 21.28
N ILE A 309 5.00 10.15 21.72
CA ILE A 309 3.74 10.86 21.88
C ILE A 309 3.39 11.62 20.61
N ARG A 310 2.19 11.33 20.10
CA ARG A 310 1.63 11.85 18.85
C ARG A 310 0.38 12.68 19.16
N HIS A 311 0.12 13.67 18.32
CA HIS A 311 -1.01 14.58 18.42
C HIS A 311 -1.75 14.57 17.09
N THR A 312 -2.94 13.97 17.08
CA THR A 312 -3.82 14.03 15.91
C THR A 312 -4.72 15.24 16.02
N HIS A 313 -4.61 16.11 15.04
CA HIS A 313 -5.40 17.32 14.91
C HIS A 313 -6.55 17.05 13.94
N ARG A 314 -7.76 17.41 14.34
CA ARG A 314 -8.97 17.24 13.52
C ARG A 314 -9.71 18.56 13.45
N VAL A 315 -10.09 18.99 12.26
CA VAL A 315 -10.93 20.17 12.03
C VAL A 315 -12.01 19.81 11.01
N THR A 316 -13.27 19.99 11.37
CA THR A 316 -14.39 19.77 10.45
C THR A 316 -14.84 21.09 9.84
N LEU A 317 -14.60 21.26 8.54
CA LEU A 317 -15.15 22.36 7.76
C LEU A 317 -16.63 22.08 7.46
N THR A 318 -17.48 23.07 7.68
CA THR A 318 -18.93 22.99 7.47
C THR A 318 -19.42 24.07 6.52
N GLY A 319 -20.57 23.85 5.89
CA GLY A 319 -21.19 24.80 4.96
C GLY A 319 -20.41 24.95 3.66
N LEU A 320 -19.76 23.87 3.20
CA LEU A 320 -19.04 23.85 1.93
C LEU A 320 -20.06 23.73 0.78
N GLU A 321 -19.79 24.46 -0.31
CA GLU A 321 -20.64 24.44 -1.48
C GLU A 321 -20.27 23.27 -2.40
N PRO A 322 -21.23 22.43 -2.83
CA PRO A 322 -20.96 21.33 -3.75
C PRO A 322 -20.37 21.80 -5.09
N GLY A 323 -19.41 21.05 -5.62
CA GLY A 323 -18.73 21.36 -6.89
C GLY A 323 -17.69 22.48 -6.81
N VAL A 324 -17.53 23.14 -5.66
CA VAL A 324 -16.54 24.21 -5.46
C VAL A 324 -15.19 23.63 -5.06
N ARG A 325 -14.13 24.16 -5.67
CA ARG A 325 -12.74 23.87 -5.28
C ARG A 325 -12.34 24.78 -4.13
N TYR A 326 -11.86 24.19 -3.05
CA TYR A 326 -11.33 24.89 -1.89
C TYR A 326 -9.82 24.69 -1.81
N PHE A 327 -9.10 25.77 -1.53
CA PHE A 327 -7.70 25.75 -1.14
C PHE A 327 -7.63 25.85 0.38
N TYR A 328 -6.75 25.07 1.01
CA TYR A 328 -6.62 25.08 2.45
C TYR A 328 -5.18 24.92 2.94
N LYS A 329 -4.92 25.39 4.16
CA LYS A 329 -3.69 25.18 4.92
C LYS A 329 -4.05 24.69 6.30
N VAL A 330 -3.24 23.80 6.86
CA VAL A 330 -3.42 23.29 8.22
C VAL A 330 -2.24 23.71 9.10
N GLY A 331 -2.41 23.78 10.41
CA GLY A 331 -1.33 24.14 11.32
C GLY A 331 -1.80 24.65 12.67
N SER A 332 -0.98 25.51 13.28
CA SER A 332 -1.21 26.10 14.60
C SER A 332 -0.76 27.56 14.65
N ASP A 333 -0.77 28.15 15.83
CA ASP A 333 -0.19 29.47 16.10
C ASP A 333 1.34 29.50 15.92
N GLU A 334 1.99 28.34 15.80
CA GLU A 334 3.42 28.23 15.53
C GLU A 334 3.76 28.23 14.03
N GLY A 335 2.79 27.95 13.16
CA GLY A 335 3.01 27.90 11.71
C GLY A 335 1.92 27.16 10.94
N MET A 336 1.89 27.39 9.62
CA MET A 336 0.92 26.79 8.70
C MET A 336 1.65 26.02 7.58
N SER A 337 0.96 25.03 7.01
CA SER A 337 1.43 24.16 5.92
C SER A 337 1.62 24.88 4.58
N LYS A 338 2.22 24.16 3.61
CA LYS A 338 1.99 24.40 2.18
C LYS A 338 0.48 24.38 1.87
N PRO A 339 -0.01 25.12 0.87
CA PRO A 339 -1.41 25.02 0.47
C PRO A 339 -1.72 23.65 -0.14
N PHE A 340 -2.85 23.09 0.26
CA PHE A 340 -3.52 21.94 -0.33
C PHE A 340 -4.81 22.40 -1.01
N ASN A 341 -5.49 21.49 -1.71
CA ASN A 341 -6.79 21.79 -2.27
C ASN A 341 -7.65 20.53 -2.41
N PHE A 342 -8.95 20.69 -2.37
CA PHE A 342 -9.91 19.63 -2.70
C PHE A 342 -11.10 20.24 -3.44
N THR A 343 -11.88 19.40 -4.12
CA THR A 343 -13.15 19.82 -4.72
C THR A 343 -14.28 19.13 -3.97
N MET A 344 -15.24 19.91 -3.46
CA MET A 344 -16.41 19.33 -2.81
C MET A 344 -17.22 18.54 -3.84
N ILE A 345 -17.58 17.30 -3.53
CA ILE A 345 -18.31 16.45 -4.49
C ILE A 345 -19.69 17.04 -4.72
N ASP A 346 -20.07 17.21 -5.98
CA ASP A 346 -21.42 17.63 -6.36
C ASP A 346 -22.35 16.40 -6.38
N PRO A 347 -23.31 16.27 -5.45
CA PRO A 347 -24.19 15.10 -5.38
C PRO A 347 -25.13 14.99 -6.59
N LYS A 348 -25.20 16.00 -7.47
CA LYS A 348 -25.96 15.96 -8.73
C LYS A 348 -25.16 15.41 -9.91
N LYS A 349 -23.85 15.17 -9.73
CA LYS A 349 -22.97 14.58 -10.74
C LYS A 349 -22.72 13.10 -10.42
N PRO A 350 -22.21 12.31 -11.39
CA PRO A 350 -21.82 10.93 -11.13
C PRO A 350 -20.84 10.81 -9.96
N VAL A 351 -21.14 9.89 -9.05
CA VAL A 351 -20.25 9.52 -7.95
C VAL A 351 -19.27 8.49 -8.51
N ARG A 352 -17.97 8.78 -8.45
CA ARG A 352 -16.92 7.90 -8.99
C ARG A 352 -16.00 7.49 -7.86
N ALA A 353 -16.09 6.24 -7.44
CA ALA A 353 -15.42 5.75 -6.25
C ALA A 353 -14.36 4.71 -6.60
N ALA A 354 -13.13 4.94 -6.14
CA ALA A 354 -12.10 3.91 -6.08
C ALA A 354 -12.27 3.11 -4.78
N ILE A 355 -12.35 1.79 -4.85
CA ILE A 355 -12.55 0.91 -3.70
C ILE A 355 -11.48 -0.19 -3.73
N PHE A 356 -10.75 -0.32 -2.63
CA PHE A 356 -9.63 -1.24 -2.54
C PHE A 356 -9.31 -1.58 -1.08
N GLY A 357 -8.85 -2.80 -0.81
CA GLY A 357 -8.24 -3.17 0.47
C GLY A 357 -6.75 -3.41 0.30
N ASP A 358 -6.04 -3.60 1.41
CA ASP A 358 -4.79 -4.36 1.38
C ASP A 358 -3.68 -3.64 0.59
N LEU A 359 -3.55 -2.32 0.79
CA LEU A 359 -2.51 -1.48 0.17
C LEU A 359 -1.34 -1.24 1.12
N ALA A 360 -0.20 -1.84 0.79
CA ALA A 360 1.09 -1.67 1.43
C ALA A 360 1.79 -0.37 1.01
N GLN A 361 2.90 -0.07 1.69
CA GLN A 361 3.82 1.01 1.35
C GLN A 361 4.95 0.59 0.41
N GLY A 362 5.63 1.56 -0.18
CA GLY A 362 6.83 1.38 -0.98
C GLY A 362 6.61 0.50 -2.21
N GLN A 363 7.61 -0.32 -2.55
CA GLN A 363 7.56 -1.19 -3.74
C GLN A 363 6.46 -2.28 -3.70
N LYS A 364 5.83 -2.49 -2.53
CA LYS A 364 4.75 -3.47 -2.36
C LYS A 364 3.37 -2.85 -2.65
N GLY A 365 3.23 -1.53 -2.57
CA GLY A 365 2.01 -0.79 -2.88
C GLY A 365 1.78 -0.61 -4.39
N LEU A 366 1.62 -1.70 -5.14
CA LEU A 366 1.61 -1.66 -6.61
C LEU A 366 0.50 -0.78 -7.20
N SER A 367 -0.65 -0.64 -6.54
CA SER A 367 -1.74 0.23 -7.00
C SER A 367 -1.57 1.70 -6.64
N LEU A 368 -0.55 2.08 -5.87
CA LEU A 368 -0.36 3.44 -5.38
C LEU A 368 -0.23 4.47 -6.53
N GLU A 369 0.63 4.20 -7.50
CA GLU A 369 0.84 5.11 -8.64
C GLU A 369 -0.38 5.20 -9.57
N PRO A 370 -1.04 4.08 -9.96
CA PRO A 370 -2.31 4.12 -10.68
C PRO A 370 -3.41 4.90 -9.95
N LEU A 371 -3.60 4.68 -8.64
CA LEU A 371 -4.54 5.45 -7.82
C LEU A 371 -4.21 6.95 -7.90
N ARG A 372 -2.94 7.30 -7.67
CA ARG A 372 -2.47 8.69 -7.78
C ARG A 372 -2.76 9.29 -9.15
N TYR A 373 -2.39 8.62 -10.25
CA TYR A 373 -2.66 9.08 -11.61
C TYR A 373 -4.16 9.29 -11.87
N TYR A 374 -5.02 8.36 -11.41
CA TYR A 374 -6.47 8.42 -11.60
C TYR A 374 -7.12 9.52 -10.76
N SER A 375 -6.53 9.86 -9.61
CA SER A 375 -6.96 11.02 -8.82
C SER A 375 -6.74 12.33 -9.57
N PHE A 376 -5.58 12.51 -10.22
CA PHE A 376 -5.23 13.76 -10.91
C PHE A 376 -5.91 13.92 -12.26
N THR A 377 -6.22 12.81 -12.93
CA THR A 377 -7.05 12.81 -14.16
C THR A 377 -8.55 12.89 -13.86
N GLY A 378 -8.92 12.79 -12.57
CA GLY A 378 -10.31 12.87 -12.13
C GLY A 378 -11.14 11.68 -12.57
N ARG A 379 -10.57 10.46 -12.65
CA ARG A 379 -11.33 9.22 -12.88
C ARG A 379 -12.16 8.81 -11.67
N TYR A 380 -11.75 9.20 -10.47
CA TYR A 380 -12.55 9.09 -9.25
C TYR A 380 -12.54 10.41 -8.45
N ASN A 381 -13.54 10.59 -7.59
CA ASN A 381 -13.71 11.76 -6.73
C ASN A 381 -13.90 11.41 -5.25
N ILE A 382 -13.90 10.11 -4.91
CA ILE A 382 -13.86 9.57 -3.55
C ILE A 382 -13.10 8.25 -3.57
N MET A 383 -12.45 7.90 -2.46
CA MET A 383 -11.77 6.62 -2.31
C MET A 383 -12.08 5.93 -0.99
N PHE A 384 -12.16 4.62 -1.03
CA PHE A 384 -12.46 3.74 0.10
C PHE A 384 -11.35 2.71 0.24
N HIS A 385 -10.59 2.79 1.34
CA HIS A 385 -9.58 1.79 1.71
C HIS A 385 -10.10 0.89 2.81
N ILE A 386 -10.50 -0.32 2.44
CA ILE A 386 -11.32 -1.23 3.25
C ILE A 386 -10.49 -2.18 4.11
N GLY A 387 -9.50 -1.64 4.83
CA GLY A 387 -8.67 -2.35 5.81
C GLY A 387 -7.33 -2.84 5.26
N ASP A 388 -6.46 -3.23 6.20
CA ASP A 388 -5.06 -3.61 6.02
C ASP A 388 -4.24 -2.49 5.35
N ILE A 389 -4.23 -1.35 6.04
CA ILE A 389 -3.64 -0.10 5.59
C ILE A 389 -2.16 -0.08 5.95
N ALA A 390 -1.29 0.06 4.95
CA ALA A 390 0.17 0.08 5.09
C ALA A 390 0.81 -1.23 5.61
N TYR A 391 0.01 -2.15 6.16
CA TYR A 391 0.39 -3.33 6.94
C TYR A 391 1.14 -2.98 8.22
N ASP A 392 0.42 -3.05 9.35
CA ASP A 392 0.96 -2.87 10.71
C ASP A 392 1.55 -1.46 10.94
N MET A 393 0.70 -0.43 10.86
CA MET A 393 1.09 0.97 11.03
C MET A 393 1.79 1.29 12.37
N ASP A 394 1.71 0.40 13.37
CA ASP A 394 2.36 0.52 14.67
C ASP A 394 3.82 0.06 14.67
N GLN A 395 4.22 -0.77 13.71
CA GLN A 395 5.58 -1.29 13.63
C GLN A 395 6.62 -0.19 13.36
N ALA A 396 7.87 -0.51 13.71
CA ALA A 396 9.01 0.40 13.62
C ALA A 396 8.75 1.75 14.31
N ASP A 397 8.17 1.72 15.52
CA ASP A 397 7.79 2.93 16.29
C ASP A 397 6.78 3.83 15.54
N GLY A 398 5.82 3.20 14.86
CA GLY A 398 4.84 3.89 14.03
C GLY A 398 5.38 4.43 12.69
N TRP A 399 6.64 4.15 12.36
CA TRP A 399 7.28 4.63 11.13
C TRP A 399 6.61 4.10 9.88
N ILE A 400 6.05 2.87 9.89
CA ILE A 400 5.35 2.32 8.73
C ILE A 400 4.15 3.19 8.34
N GLY A 401 3.33 3.61 9.31
CA GLY A 401 2.23 4.53 9.06
C GLY A 401 2.71 5.89 8.55
N ASP A 402 3.75 6.44 9.16
CA ASP A 402 4.31 7.74 8.77
C ASP A 402 4.87 7.72 7.35
N TYR A 403 5.51 6.61 6.97
CA TYR A 403 6.06 6.40 5.64
C TYR A 403 4.94 6.22 4.59
N PHE A 404 3.91 5.43 4.90
CA PHE A 404 2.75 5.28 4.01
C PHE A 404 2.10 6.63 3.69
N PHE A 405 1.86 7.47 4.71
CA PHE A 405 1.27 8.78 4.49
C PHE A 405 2.23 9.77 3.82
N LYS A 406 3.55 9.62 4.01
CA LYS A 406 4.53 10.39 3.22
C LYS A 406 4.36 10.11 1.72
N GLU A 407 4.02 8.88 1.35
CA GLU A 407 3.78 8.51 -0.05
C GLU A 407 2.35 8.85 -0.49
N PHE A 408 1.35 8.74 0.38
CA PHE A 408 -0.06 8.84 -0.01
C PHE A 408 -0.72 10.20 0.24
N GLU A 409 -0.06 11.12 0.97
CA GLU A 409 -0.61 12.46 1.30
C GLU A 409 -1.07 13.21 0.06
N ASP A 410 -0.35 13.11 -1.06
CA ASP A 410 -0.68 13.85 -2.27
C ASP A 410 -2.03 13.43 -2.86
N VAL A 411 -2.47 12.19 -2.63
CA VAL A 411 -3.83 11.73 -2.96
C VAL A 411 -4.79 12.04 -1.81
N ALA A 412 -4.43 11.66 -0.58
CA ALA A 412 -5.31 11.70 0.59
C ALA A 412 -5.66 13.12 1.06
N SER A 413 -4.84 14.13 0.72
CA SER A 413 -5.13 15.55 0.97
C SER A 413 -6.04 16.20 -0.10
N HIS A 414 -6.26 15.53 -1.23
CA HIS A 414 -7.01 16.08 -2.37
C HIS A 414 -8.34 15.34 -2.62
N ILE A 415 -8.37 14.04 -2.36
CA ILE A 415 -9.56 13.18 -2.51
C ILE A 415 -10.03 12.71 -1.14
N PRO A 416 -11.34 12.75 -0.84
CA PRO A 416 -11.88 12.18 0.40
C PRO A 416 -11.50 10.71 0.56
N TYR A 417 -10.78 10.43 1.65
CA TYR A 417 -10.22 9.14 2.01
C TYR A 417 -11.05 8.50 3.12
N MET A 418 -11.95 7.60 2.73
CA MET A 418 -12.80 6.86 3.66
C MET A 418 -12.13 5.52 3.96
N THR A 419 -12.09 5.10 5.22
CA THR A 419 -11.33 3.89 5.62
C THR A 419 -12.10 2.98 6.56
N LEU A 420 -11.74 1.70 6.55
CA LEU A 420 -12.09 0.71 7.56
C LEU A 420 -10.81 0.11 8.14
N ALA A 421 -10.90 -0.46 9.34
CA ALA A 421 -9.83 -1.27 9.90
C ALA A 421 -9.93 -2.71 9.38
N GLY A 422 -8.78 -3.28 9.06
CA GLY A 422 -8.59 -4.71 8.87
C GLY A 422 -7.85 -5.34 10.04
N ASN A 423 -7.37 -6.56 9.85
CA ASN A 423 -6.66 -7.27 10.91
C ASN A 423 -5.26 -6.73 11.20
N HIS A 424 -4.60 -6.13 10.22
CA HIS A 424 -3.30 -5.47 10.42
C HIS A 424 -3.41 -4.14 11.19
N GLU A 425 -4.63 -3.64 11.42
CA GLU A 425 -4.86 -2.49 12.29
C GLU A 425 -5.06 -2.86 13.76
N GLN A 426 -5.10 -4.15 14.13
CA GLN A 426 -5.53 -4.57 15.47
C GLN A 426 -4.71 -3.95 16.59
N SER A 427 -3.39 -3.81 16.39
CA SER A 427 -2.42 -3.55 17.46
C SER A 427 -2.93 -2.56 18.51
N GLN A 428 -2.83 -2.99 19.78
CA GLN A 428 -3.23 -2.21 20.95
C GLN A 428 -4.69 -1.71 20.89
N ASN A 429 -5.60 -2.59 20.48
CA ASN A 429 -7.02 -2.27 20.33
C ASN A 429 -7.25 -1.11 19.33
N PHE A 430 -6.65 -1.27 18.15
CA PHE A 430 -6.77 -0.38 16.99
C PHE A 430 -6.22 1.03 17.24
N ASN A 431 -5.22 1.17 18.12
CA ASN A 431 -4.72 2.46 18.57
C ASN A 431 -4.30 3.37 17.40
N HIS A 432 -3.51 2.84 16.46
CA HIS A 432 -3.09 3.61 15.28
C HIS A 432 -4.26 3.95 14.36
N TYR A 433 -5.17 3.02 14.09
CA TYR A 433 -6.32 3.29 13.23
C TYR A 433 -7.26 4.35 13.83
N ILE A 434 -7.68 4.16 15.09
CA ILE A 434 -8.56 5.09 15.81
C ILE A 434 -7.96 6.49 15.84
N ASN A 435 -6.66 6.59 16.09
CA ASN A 435 -6.03 7.89 16.28
C ASN A 435 -5.54 8.53 15.00
N ARG A 436 -5.22 7.80 13.93
CA ARG A 436 -4.78 8.39 12.66
C ARG A 436 -5.97 8.84 11.80
N PHE A 437 -7.04 8.08 11.75
CA PHE A 437 -8.17 8.35 10.86
C PHE A 437 -9.29 9.16 11.54
N THR A 438 -10.16 9.73 10.71
CA THR A 438 -11.36 10.45 11.15
C THR A 438 -12.50 10.07 10.23
N MET A 439 -13.49 9.36 10.75
CA MET A 439 -14.65 8.91 9.98
C MET A 439 -15.93 9.63 10.46
N PRO A 440 -17.06 9.53 9.74
CA PRO A 440 -18.32 10.07 10.23
C PRO A 440 -18.64 9.58 11.65
N SER A 441 -18.98 10.50 12.55
CA SER A 441 -19.24 10.21 13.97
C SER A 441 -20.63 9.62 14.23
N ASN A 442 -21.30 9.09 13.20
CA ASN A 442 -22.62 8.47 13.33
C ASN A 442 -22.56 7.01 13.77
N GLY A 443 -21.37 6.39 13.78
CA GLY A 443 -21.12 5.13 14.48
C GLY A 443 -21.38 5.28 15.97
N LYS A 444 -22.14 4.35 16.56
CA LYS A 444 -22.48 4.36 18.01
C LYS A 444 -21.34 3.89 18.91
N VAL A 445 -20.15 3.67 18.34
CA VAL A 445 -18.89 3.45 19.06
C VAL A 445 -17.90 4.49 18.56
N ASN A 446 -17.26 5.20 19.48
CA ASN A 446 -16.39 6.33 19.17
C ASN A 446 -14.95 5.87 18.84
N ASP A 447 -14.80 5.05 17.80
CA ASP A 447 -13.54 4.40 17.42
C ASP A 447 -13.33 4.30 15.89
N ASN A 448 -14.11 5.03 15.08
CA ASN A 448 -14.05 5.04 13.61
C ASN A 448 -14.33 3.69 12.91
N GLN A 449 -14.65 2.61 13.63
CA GLN A 449 -14.72 1.25 13.07
C GLN A 449 -15.93 1.00 12.16
N PHE A 450 -16.98 1.81 12.28
CA PHE A 450 -18.15 1.74 11.41
C PHE A 450 -18.82 3.12 11.30
N TRP A 451 -19.38 3.38 10.13
CA TRP A 451 -19.92 4.69 9.76
C TRP A 451 -20.81 4.56 8.53
N SER A 452 -21.61 5.59 8.27
CA SER A 452 -22.34 5.71 6.99
C SER A 452 -22.49 7.15 6.57
N PHE A 453 -22.81 7.38 5.30
CA PHE A 453 -23.21 8.69 4.79
C PHE A 453 -23.92 8.56 3.44
N ASP A 454 -24.69 9.59 3.10
CA ASP A 454 -25.31 9.73 1.78
C ASP A 454 -24.42 10.57 0.87
N LEU A 455 -24.26 10.14 -0.39
CA LEU A 455 -23.58 10.90 -1.43
C LEU A 455 -24.31 10.71 -2.77
N GLY A 456 -24.96 11.77 -3.25
CA GLY A 456 -25.77 11.68 -4.47
C GLY A 456 -26.88 10.61 -4.31
N PRO A 457 -27.00 9.63 -5.24
CA PRO A 457 -28.04 8.60 -5.19
C PRO A 457 -27.64 7.36 -4.36
N VAL A 458 -26.55 7.40 -3.59
CA VAL A 458 -26.03 6.24 -2.87
C VAL A 458 -25.88 6.51 -1.37
N HIS A 459 -26.22 5.49 -0.59
CA HIS A 459 -25.92 5.39 0.82
C HIS A 459 -24.75 4.42 1.00
N PHE A 460 -23.62 4.95 1.47
CA PHE A 460 -22.43 4.15 1.77
C PHE A 460 -22.42 3.75 3.24
N VAL A 461 -22.08 2.50 3.52
CA VAL A 461 -21.97 1.95 4.88
C VAL A 461 -20.66 1.19 5.02
N GLY A 462 -19.83 1.59 5.99
CA GLY A 462 -18.64 0.86 6.39
C GLY A 462 -18.90 0.06 7.67
N LEU A 463 -18.50 -1.21 7.70
CA LEU A 463 -18.69 -2.14 8.82
C LEU A 463 -17.36 -2.75 9.25
N SER A 464 -17.17 -2.92 10.57
CA SER A 464 -16.02 -3.63 11.11
C SER A 464 -16.29 -5.14 11.15
N SER A 465 -15.53 -5.92 10.36
CA SER A 465 -15.46 -7.37 10.54
C SER A 465 -14.70 -7.77 11.80
N GLU A 466 -13.83 -6.89 12.29
CA GLU A 466 -12.91 -7.21 13.37
C GLU A 466 -13.62 -7.30 14.73
N TYR A 467 -14.75 -6.60 14.89
CA TYR A 467 -15.61 -6.83 16.06
C TYR A 467 -16.10 -8.27 16.17
N HIS A 468 -16.41 -8.91 15.04
CA HIS A 468 -16.80 -10.33 15.01
C HIS A 468 -15.57 -11.22 15.18
N ASN A 469 -14.50 -10.95 14.44
CA ASN A 469 -13.32 -11.81 14.44
C ASN A 469 -12.60 -11.85 15.80
N TYR A 470 -12.54 -10.73 16.52
CA TYR A 470 -11.93 -10.63 17.86
C TYR A 470 -12.94 -10.79 19.01
N ASN A 471 -14.16 -11.27 18.75
CA ASN A 471 -15.19 -11.54 19.75
C ASN A 471 -15.56 -10.31 20.63
N MET A 472 -15.60 -9.11 20.03
CA MET A 472 -15.99 -7.86 20.69
C MET A 472 -17.53 -7.76 20.76
N TYR A 473 -18.15 -8.61 21.59
CA TYR A 473 -19.60 -8.85 21.58
C TYR A 473 -20.47 -7.58 21.70
N ASP A 474 -20.12 -6.67 22.60
CA ASP A 474 -20.87 -5.43 22.83
C ASP A 474 -20.79 -4.50 21.61
N GLN A 475 -19.59 -4.34 21.04
CA GLN A 475 -19.35 -3.53 19.86
C GLN A 475 -20.03 -4.13 18.62
N ALA A 476 -19.94 -5.44 18.42
CA ALA A 476 -20.61 -6.15 17.33
C ALA A 476 -22.14 -5.98 17.41
N GLN A 477 -22.72 -6.10 18.61
CA GLN A 477 -24.15 -5.91 18.83
C GLN A 477 -24.57 -4.45 18.59
N LYS A 478 -23.82 -3.48 19.11
CA LYS A 478 -24.05 -2.05 18.87
C LYS A 478 -24.00 -1.68 17.39
N MET A 479 -23.03 -2.25 16.66
CA MET A 479 -22.89 -2.05 15.21
C MET A 479 -24.11 -2.62 14.47
N VAL A 480 -24.56 -3.85 14.79
CA VAL A 480 -25.73 -4.45 14.14
C VAL A 480 -27.04 -3.69 14.44
N ASP A 481 -27.25 -3.27 15.69
CA ASP A 481 -28.43 -2.49 16.06
C ASP A 481 -28.43 -1.10 15.42
N TRP A 482 -27.24 -0.49 15.30
CA TRP A 482 -27.05 0.74 14.54
C TRP A 482 -27.35 0.52 13.06
N LEU A 483 -26.80 -0.52 12.43
CA LEU A 483 -26.94 -0.81 11.01
C LEU A 483 -28.41 -0.96 10.61
N LYS A 484 -29.19 -1.71 11.38
CA LYS A 484 -30.65 -1.83 11.15
C LYS A 484 -31.34 -0.47 11.20
N ALA A 485 -31.02 0.34 12.19
CA ALA A 485 -31.63 1.66 12.35
C ALA A 485 -31.18 2.65 11.26
N ASP A 486 -29.98 2.48 10.71
CA ASP A 486 -29.42 3.29 9.65
C ASP A 486 -30.05 2.95 8.28
N LEU A 487 -30.04 1.66 7.92
CA LEU A 487 -30.65 1.16 6.69
C LEU A 487 -32.18 1.34 6.67
N ALA A 488 -32.86 1.35 7.83
CA ALA A 488 -34.28 1.67 7.90
C ALA A 488 -34.59 3.14 7.54
N LYS A 489 -33.62 4.04 7.68
CA LYS A 489 -33.79 5.49 7.42
C LYS A 489 -33.42 5.88 6.00
N THR A 490 -32.50 5.14 5.37
CA THR A 490 -32.00 5.53 4.06
C THR A 490 -33.11 5.49 3.01
N LYS A 491 -33.11 6.52 2.16
CA LYS A 491 -33.99 6.63 0.99
C LYS A 491 -33.21 6.59 -0.31
N GLN A 492 -31.89 6.47 -0.23
CA GLN A 492 -31.04 6.47 -1.41
C GLN A 492 -31.33 5.25 -2.26
N PRO A 493 -31.46 5.38 -3.58
CA PRO A 493 -31.76 4.24 -4.42
C PRO A 493 -30.64 3.20 -4.33
N TRP A 494 -29.37 3.56 -4.16
CA TRP A 494 -28.29 2.58 -4.00
C TRP A 494 -27.84 2.44 -2.55
N ILE A 495 -27.60 1.20 -2.12
CA ILE A 495 -26.93 0.92 -0.83
C ILE A 495 -25.68 0.09 -1.12
N ILE A 496 -24.52 0.65 -0.80
CA ILE A 496 -23.22 -0.01 -0.99
C ILE A 496 -22.56 -0.17 0.38
N ALA A 497 -22.33 -1.42 0.77
CA ALA A 497 -21.64 -1.76 2.00
C ALA A 497 -20.15 -2.04 1.75
N MET A 498 -19.33 -1.81 2.76
CA MET A 498 -17.94 -2.22 2.82
C MET A 498 -17.67 -2.93 4.15
N ILE A 499 -16.80 -3.94 4.09
CA ILE A 499 -16.29 -4.68 5.24
C ILE A 499 -14.87 -5.13 4.92
N HIS A 500 -14.01 -5.38 5.90
CA HIS A 500 -12.67 -5.88 5.56
C HIS A 500 -12.70 -7.37 5.19
N ARG A 501 -13.18 -8.24 6.08
CA ARG A 501 -13.21 -9.70 5.83
C ARG A 501 -14.45 -10.13 5.02
N PRO A 502 -14.28 -10.92 3.93
CA PRO A 502 -15.39 -11.31 3.08
C PRO A 502 -16.31 -12.35 3.74
N MET A 503 -17.61 -12.27 3.42
CA MET A 503 -18.59 -13.33 3.76
C MET A 503 -18.52 -14.53 2.80
N TYR A 504 -18.17 -14.24 1.54
CA TYR A 504 -18.10 -15.17 0.42
C TYR A 504 -16.85 -14.86 -0.39
N CYS A 505 -16.13 -15.90 -0.75
CA CYS A 505 -15.04 -15.85 -1.73
C CYS A 505 -14.72 -17.28 -2.17
N SER A 506 -13.96 -17.43 -3.25
CA SER A 506 -13.60 -18.74 -3.78
C SER A 506 -12.34 -19.35 -3.14
N ALA A 507 -11.45 -18.53 -2.57
CA ALA A 507 -10.23 -18.99 -1.90
C ALA A 507 -10.45 -19.25 -0.40
N ARG A 508 -10.72 -20.50 -0.02
CA ARG A 508 -10.76 -20.93 1.41
C ARG A 508 -11.61 -19.99 2.30
N CYS A 509 -12.86 -19.79 1.93
CA CYS A 509 -13.83 -18.88 2.58
C CYS A 509 -14.93 -19.61 3.38
N ASP A 510 -14.57 -20.69 4.06
CA ASP A 510 -15.46 -21.46 4.94
C ASP A 510 -15.03 -21.40 6.42
N ALA A 511 -14.07 -20.53 6.75
CA ALA A 511 -13.57 -20.34 8.10
C ALA A 511 -14.57 -19.62 9.03
N PHE A 512 -14.23 -19.58 10.32
CA PHE A 512 -15.05 -18.89 11.33
C PHE A 512 -15.31 -17.42 10.95
N GLU A 513 -14.29 -16.71 10.47
CA GLU A 513 -14.36 -15.31 10.06
C GLU A 513 -15.43 -15.05 8.98
N ASN A 514 -15.65 -15.99 8.05
CA ASN A 514 -16.63 -15.85 7.00
C ASN A 514 -18.02 -16.28 7.48
N THR A 515 -18.08 -17.39 8.22
CA THR A 515 -19.34 -18.00 8.66
C THR A 515 -20.05 -17.18 9.74
N VAL A 516 -19.31 -16.53 10.66
CA VAL A 516 -19.88 -15.70 11.72
C VAL A 516 -20.62 -14.47 11.16
N LEU A 517 -20.12 -13.89 10.07
CA LEU A 517 -20.77 -12.76 9.40
C LEU A 517 -22.07 -13.16 8.69
N LYS A 518 -22.14 -14.40 8.20
CA LYS A 518 -23.33 -14.96 7.52
C LYS A 518 -24.42 -15.41 8.49
N LYS A 519 -24.03 -16.17 9.51
CA LYS A 519 -24.98 -16.94 10.35
C LYS A 519 -24.98 -16.51 11.83
N GLY A 520 -24.01 -15.71 12.25
CA GLY A 520 -23.74 -15.44 13.66
C GLY A 520 -23.13 -16.67 14.35
N ALA A 521 -22.45 -16.45 15.46
CA ALA A 521 -21.90 -17.52 16.29
C ALA A 521 -21.56 -16.99 17.68
N ASN A 522 -21.62 -17.82 18.72
CA ASN A 522 -21.14 -17.47 20.07
C ASN A 522 -21.67 -16.13 20.62
N LYS A 523 -22.94 -15.77 20.37
CA LYS A 523 -23.59 -14.47 20.69
C LYS A 523 -23.24 -13.31 19.75
N LEU A 524 -22.31 -13.48 18.81
CA LEU A 524 -22.09 -12.51 17.75
C LEU A 524 -23.26 -12.55 16.76
N PRO A 525 -23.88 -11.40 16.45
CA PRO A 525 -25.00 -11.34 15.52
C PRO A 525 -24.54 -11.54 14.07
N ALA A 526 -25.41 -12.11 13.23
CA ALA A 526 -25.19 -12.18 11.79
C ALA A 526 -25.38 -10.80 11.13
N ILE A 527 -24.65 -10.55 10.03
CA ILE A 527 -24.78 -9.35 9.20
C ILE A 527 -25.54 -9.66 7.91
N GLU A 528 -25.28 -10.78 7.25
CA GLU A 528 -25.92 -11.14 5.97
C GLU A 528 -27.46 -11.03 5.96
N PRO A 529 -28.20 -11.51 6.99
CA PRO A 529 -29.66 -11.39 6.99
C PRO A 529 -30.14 -9.93 6.95
N ILE A 530 -29.37 -9.02 7.54
CA ILE A 530 -29.68 -7.58 7.54
C ILE A 530 -29.47 -7.01 6.13
N LEU A 531 -28.41 -7.42 5.44
CA LEU A 531 -28.18 -7.00 4.06
C LEU A 531 -29.33 -7.43 3.14
N GLY A 532 -29.83 -8.66 3.32
CA GLY A 532 -30.98 -9.19 2.58
C GLY A 532 -32.30 -8.49 2.93
N GLU A 533 -32.55 -8.21 4.21
CA GLU A 533 -33.78 -7.55 4.69
C GLU A 533 -33.94 -6.12 4.13
N TYR A 534 -32.84 -5.34 4.13
CA TYR A 534 -32.85 -3.95 3.70
C TYR A 534 -32.49 -3.74 2.22
N GLY A 535 -32.13 -4.83 1.52
CA GLY A 535 -31.82 -4.82 0.09
C GLY A 535 -30.57 -4.04 -0.25
N VAL A 536 -29.46 -4.41 0.37
CA VAL A 536 -28.13 -3.91 0.02
C VAL A 536 -27.76 -4.40 -1.39
N ASP A 537 -27.32 -3.48 -2.26
CA ASP A 537 -27.07 -3.80 -3.66
C ASP A 537 -25.68 -4.45 -3.85
N MET A 538 -24.65 -3.89 -3.21
CA MET A 538 -23.25 -4.31 -3.36
C MET A 538 -22.55 -4.34 -2.01
N LEU A 539 -21.65 -5.30 -1.81
CA LEU A 539 -20.76 -5.35 -0.66
C LEU A 539 -19.32 -5.59 -1.11
N PHE A 540 -18.42 -4.68 -0.78
CA PHE A 540 -16.99 -4.79 -1.06
C PHE A 540 -16.22 -5.27 0.16
N ALA A 541 -15.36 -6.27 -0.05
CA ALA A 541 -14.46 -6.81 0.95
C ALA A 541 -13.00 -6.81 0.50
N GLY A 542 -12.07 -6.65 1.44
CA GLY A 542 -10.63 -6.80 1.24
C GLY A 542 -10.17 -8.18 1.71
N HIS A 543 -9.07 -8.20 2.47
CA HIS A 543 -8.50 -9.32 3.23
C HIS A 543 -7.94 -10.47 2.39
N LYS A 544 -8.63 -10.84 1.31
CA LYS A 544 -8.18 -11.83 0.35
C LYS A 544 -7.46 -11.13 -0.79
N HIS A 545 -6.23 -11.55 -1.08
CA HIS A 545 -5.32 -10.79 -1.94
C HIS A 545 -5.52 -11.02 -3.45
N TYR A 546 -6.76 -10.93 -3.91
CA TYR A 546 -7.15 -11.03 -5.33
C TYR A 546 -8.42 -10.23 -5.59
N TYR A 547 -8.78 -10.12 -6.86
CA TYR A 547 -10.07 -9.59 -7.28
C TYR A 547 -11.06 -10.72 -7.57
N GLU A 548 -12.27 -10.62 -7.03
CA GLU A 548 -13.36 -11.51 -7.38
C GLU A 548 -14.70 -10.78 -7.29
N ARG A 549 -15.49 -10.90 -8.34
CA ARG A 549 -16.88 -10.47 -8.38
C ARG A 549 -17.78 -11.69 -8.39
N LEU A 550 -18.71 -11.76 -7.45
CA LEU A 550 -19.64 -12.87 -7.32
C LEU A 550 -20.95 -12.54 -8.04
N PHE A 551 -21.67 -13.56 -8.50
CA PHE A 551 -23.09 -13.41 -8.80
C PHE A 551 -23.88 -13.09 -7.51
N PRO A 552 -25.08 -12.47 -7.61
CA PRO A 552 -25.94 -12.23 -6.45
C PRO A 552 -26.11 -13.48 -5.61
N ILE A 553 -25.72 -13.42 -4.33
CA ILE A 553 -25.70 -14.58 -3.43
C ILE A 553 -26.34 -14.23 -2.09
N TYR A 554 -27.13 -15.16 -1.57
CA TYR A 554 -27.71 -15.08 -0.24
C TYR A 554 -27.87 -16.48 0.35
N ASN A 555 -27.49 -16.65 1.62
CA ASN A 555 -27.59 -17.92 2.34
C ASN A 555 -26.98 -19.10 1.56
N ASP A 556 -25.74 -18.91 1.10
CA ASP A 556 -24.95 -19.85 0.29
C ASP A 556 -25.63 -20.24 -1.05
N ARG A 557 -26.63 -19.48 -1.54
CA ARG A 557 -27.34 -19.73 -2.81
C ARG A 557 -27.16 -18.56 -3.77
N ALA A 558 -26.44 -18.79 -4.86
CA ALA A 558 -26.22 -17.80 -5.90
C ALA A 558 -27.31 -17.84 -6.99
N THR A 559 -27.69 -16.67 -7.48
CA THR A 559 -28.51 -16.50 -8.68
C THR A 559 -27.61 -16.21 -9.86
N ILE A 560 -27.40 -17.19 -10.73
CA ILE A 560 -26.54 -17.06 -11.91
C ILE A 560 -27.27 -16.32 -13.03
N TYR A 561 -26.63 -15.29 -13.58
CA TYR A 561 -27.13 -14.54 -14.73
C TYR A 561 -26.43 -15.02 -16.00
N LYS A 562 -27.17 -15.05 -17.12
CA LYS A 562 -26.60 -15.47 -18.42
C LYS A 562 -25.54 -14.49 -18.93
N ASP A 563 -25.79 -13.21 -18.71
CA ASP A 563 -24.85 -12.15 -19.01
C ASP A 563 -24.18 -11.70 -17.70
N ALA A 564 -22.91 -12.04 -17.54
CA ALA A 564 -22.13 -11.64 -16.38
C ALA A 564 -21.65 -10.18 -16.46
N ALA A 565 -21.67 -9.58 -17.66
CA ALA A 565 -21.30 -8.18 -17.90
C ALA A 565 -22.50 -7.23 -17.73
N HIS A 566 -23.72 -7.75 -17.61
CA HIS A 566 -24.91 -6.95 -17.32
C HIS A 566 -25.88 -7.69 -16.39
N ILE A 567 -25.99 -7.19 -15.15
CA ILE A 567 -26.97 -7.70 -14.18
C ILE A 567 -28.09 -6.67 -14.06
N LYS A 568 -29.32 -7.11 -14.33
CA LYS A 568 -30.53 -6.32 -14.13
C LYS A 568 -31.35 -6.90 -12.98
N ASP A 569 -31.78 -6.03 -12.06
CA ASP A 569 -32.65 -6.39 -10.93
C ASP A 569 -32.07 -7.58 -10.12
N ALA A 570 -30.83 -7.39 -9.62
CA ALA A 570 -30.10 -8.37 -8.80
C ALA A 570 -30.98 -8.94 -7.67
N LYS A 571 -31.01 -10.26 -7.51
CA LYS A 571 -31.89 -10.92 -6.53
C LYS A 571 -31.38 -10.84 -5.10
N ALA A 572 -30.08 -10.67 -4.94
CA ALA A 572 -29.40 -10.55 -3.67
C ALA A 572 -28.24 -9.55 -3.79
N THR A 573 -27.57 -9.29 -2.67
CA THR A 573 -26.33 -8.51 -2.64
C THR A 573 -25.28 -9.12 -3.55
N ILE A 574 -24.61 -8.28 -4.34
CA ILE A 574 -23.43 -8.67 -5.13
C ILE A 574 -22.20 -8.46 -4.24
N HIS A 575 -21.45 -9.53 -3.99
CA HIS A 575 -20.24 -9.48 -3.17
C HIS A 575 -19.01 -9.32 -4.05
N PHE A 576 -18.05 -8.53 -3.56
CA PHE A 576 -16.75 -8.31 -4.18
C PHE A 576 -15.65 -8.62 -3.19
N VAL A 577 -14.60 -9.26 -3.68
CA VAL A 577 -13.27 -9.25 -3.08
C VAL A 577 -12.42 -8.30 -3.91
N THR A 578 -11.81 -7.30 -3.27
CA THR A 578 -10.95 -6.28 -3.89
C THR A 578 -9.73 -5.97 -3.01
N GLY A 579 -9.19 -6.99 -2.34
CA GLY A 579 -8.00 -6.91 -1.48
C GLY A 579 -6.68 -7.02 -2.24
N SER A 580 -6.66 -6.64 -3.52
CA SER A 580 -5.52 -6.80 -4.42
C SER A 580 -4.77 -5.49 -4.66
N ALA A 581 -4.85 -4.48 -3.80
CA ALA A 581 -4.21 -3.19 -4.08
C ALA A 581 -2.67 -3.27 -4.05
N GLY A 582 -2.12 -4.18 -3.26
CA GLY A 582 -0.69 -4.47 -3.20
C GLY A 582 -0.30 -4.85 -1.79
N CYS A 583 -0.07 -6.14 -1.55
CA CYS A 583 0.11 -6.68 -0.19
C CYS A 583 1.59 -6.83 0.20
N HIS A 584 1.87 -6.87 1.52
CA HIS A 584 3.16 -7.26 2.08
C HIS A 584 3.55 -8.73 1.84
N THR A 585 2.56 -9.61 1.62
CA THR A 585 2.67 -11.04 1.31
C THR A 585 2.22 -11.34 -0.13
N HIS A 586 2.45 -12.57 -0.59
CA HIS A 586 2.02 -13.03 -1.91
C HIS A 586 0.48 -12.99 -2.06
N ILE A 587 0.01 -12.95 -3.31
CA ILE A 587 -1.38 -13.28 -3.68
C ILE A 587 -1.76 -14.60 -2.99
N ASP A 588 -2.91 -14.63 -2.31
CA ASP A 588 -3.42 -15.84 -1.65
C ASP A 588 -3.42 -17.03 -2.61
N ASP A 589 -2.93 -18.18 -2.14
CA ASP A 589 -2.80 -19.48 -2.81
C ASP A 589 -3.23 -19.53 -4.29
N VAL A 590 -2.22 -19.51 -5.17
CA VAL A 590 -2.29 -19.39 -6.64
C VAL A 590 -2.91 -20.60 -7.38
N ASP A 591 -3.76 -21.39 -6.74
CA ASP A 591 -4.27 -22.65 -7.31
C ASP A 591 -5.68 -23.03 -6.83
N TYR A 592 -6.49 -22.06 -6.40
CA TYR A 592 -7.90 -22.35 -6.11
C TYR A 592 -8.77 -22.17 -7.36
N LYS A 593 -9.65 -23.13 -7.62
CA LYS A 593 -10.61 -23.02 -8.70
C LYS A 593 -11.76 -22.11 -8.26
N PRO A 594 -12.12 -21.07 -9.04
CA PRO A 594 -13.30 -20.25 -8.74
C PRO A 594 -14.54 -21.11 -8.54
N LEU A 595 -15.30 -20.82 -7.49
CA LEU A 595 -16.53 -21.52 -7.16
C LEU A 595 -17.64 -21.16 -8.16
N PRO A 596 -18.70 -21.98 -8.29
CA PRO A 596 -19.75 -21.76 -9.30
C PRO A 596 -20.50 -20.42 -9.20
N TYR A 597 -20.40 -19.73 -8.07
CA TYR A 597 -20.98 -18.41 -7.85
C TYR A 597 -20.04 -17.25 -8.21
N SER A 598 -18.79 -17.53 -8.61
CA SER A 598 -17.84 -16.54 -9.10
C SER A 598 -18.26 -16.10 -10.51
N ALA A 599 -18.52 -14.81 -10.69
CA ALA A 599 -18.85 -14.22 -11.99
C ALA A 599 -17.58 -13.83 -12.75
N TYR A 600 -16.59 -13.29 -12.03
CA TYR A 600 -15.28 -12.97 -12.55
C TYR A 600 -14.24 -13.10 -11.44
N HIS A 601 -13.04 -13.57 -11.79
CA HIS A 601 -11.93 -13.72 -10.87
C HIS A 601 -10.63 -13.30 -11.55
N SER A 602 -9.77 -12.59 -10.83
CA SER A 602 -8.43 -12.21 -11.26
C SER A 602 -7.46 -12.16 -10.10
N GLU A 603 -6.28 -12.73 -10.30
CA GLU A 603 -5.14 -12.67 -9.38
C GLU A 603 -4.28 -11.41 -9.57
N LEU A 604 -4.69 -10.49 -10.45
CA LEU A 604 -3.93 -9.29 -10.75
C LEU A 604 -4.04 -8.28 -9.59
N TYR A 605 -2.94 -7.56 -9.34
CA TYR A 605 -2.99 -6.41 -8.45
C TYR A 605 -3.76 -5.27 -9.10
N GLY A 606 -4.54 -4.54 -8.31
CA GLY A 606 -5.46 -3.53 -8.81
C GLY A 606 -6.49 -3.09 -7.80
N PHE A 607 -7.40 -2.23 -8.26
CA PHE A 607 -8.49 -1.67 -7.46
C PHE A 607 -9.80 -1.61 -8.25
N SER A 608 -10.93 -1.64 -7.55
CA SER A 608 -12.24 -1.48 -8.16
C SER A 608 -12.56 -0.01 -8.38
N LEU A 609 -13.11 0.34 -9.54
CA LEU A 609 -13.66 1.65 -9.84
C LEU A 609 -15.15 1.50 -10.15
N ILE A 610 -15.99 2.26 -9.45
CA ILE A 610 -17.42 2.32 -9.70
C ILE A 610 -17.85 3.72 -10.09
N GLU A 611 -18.74 3.83 -11.07
CA GLU A 611 -19.38 5.05 -11.50
C GLU A 611 -20.90 4.93 -11.34
N ILE A 612 -21.45 5.73 -10.44
CA ILE A 612 -22.87 5.73 -10.10
C ILE A 612 -23.50 6.92 -10.82
N ASN A 613 -24.07 6.64 -11.98
CA ASN A 613 -24.56 7.64 -12.93
C ASN A 613 -25.98 8.14 -12.60
N SER A 614 -26.80 7.27 -12.02
CA SER A 614 -28.21 7.58 -11.77
C SER A 614 -28.78 6.73 -10.64
N ALA A 615 -30.07 6.91 -10.35
CA ALA A 615 -30.81 6.05 -9.42
C ALA A 615 -30.99 4.60 -9.92
N THR A 616 -30.63 4.29 -11.16
CA THR A 616 -30.95 3.01 -11.83
C THR A 616 -29.77 2.34 -12.50
N GLU A 617 -28.59 2.96 -12.51
CA GLU A 617 -27.42 2.44 -13.21
C GLU A 617 -26.12 2.69 -12.44
N ILE A 618 -25.31 1.63 -12.32
CA ILE A 618 -23.93 1.64 -11.87
C ILE A 618 -23.08 0.95 -12.94
N PHE A 619 -21.99 1.60 -13.35
CA PHE A 619 -20.91 0.96 -14.08
C PHE A 619 -19.79 0.60 -13.12
N SER A 620 -19.17 -0.55 -13.30
CA SER A 620 -18.06 -1.00 -12.47
C SER A 620 -17.01 -1.68 -13.33
N GLN A 621 -15.76 -1.45 -12.95
CA GLN A 621 -14.58 -2.01 -13.60
C GLN A 621 -13.50 -2.29 -12.57
N PHE A 622 -12.60 -3.21 -12.87
CA PHE A 622 -11.39 -3.48 -12.12
C PHE A 622 -10.17 -2.97 -12.89
N ILE A 623 -9.34 -2.15 -12.25
CA ILE A 623 -8.16 -1.55 -12.87
C ILE A 623 -6.94 -2.35 -12.47
N ASN A 624 -6.23 -2.92 -13.44
CA ASN A 624 -4.97 -3.62 -13.21
C ASN A 624 -3.83 -2.63 -12.98
N ALA A 625 -3.17 -2.73 -11.82
CA ALA A 625 -2.09 -1.84 -11.42
C ALA A 625 -0.83 -1.92 -12.31
N ALA A 626 -0.58 -3.06 -12.96
CA ALA A 626 0.63 -3.27 -13.74
C ALA A 626 0.53 -2.76 -15.19
N SER A 627 -0.66 -2.81 -15.78
CA SER A 627 -0.88 -2.46 -17.20
C SER A 627 -1.72 -1.21 -17.40
N ASP A 628 -2.40 -0.73 -16.34
CA ASP A 628 -3.41 0.33 -16.40
C ASP A 628 -4.56 0.03 -17.37
N HIS A 629 -4.74 -1.25 -17.75
CA HIS A 629 -5.86 -1.71 -18.55
C HIS A 629 -7.06 -2.05 -17.68
N GLU A 630 -8.23 -1.81 -18.25
CA GLU A 630 -9.53 -2.11 -17.66
C GLU A 630 -9.80 -3.62 -17.81
N HIS A 631 -10.10 -4.26 -16.68
CA HIS A 631 -10.51 -5.64 -16.58
C HIS A 631 -11.88 -5.71 -15.90
N ASP A 632 -12.67 -6.72 -16.23
CA ASP A 632 -14.01 -6.92 -15.68
C ASP A 632 -14.93 -5.68 -15.72
N GLU A 633 -15.23 -5.21 -16.93
CA GLU A 633 -16.21 -4.14 -17.15
C GLU A 633 -17.63 -4.69 -17.14
N TRP A 634 -18.50 -4.13 -16.31
CA TRP A 634 -19.87 -4.59 -16.22
C TRP A 634 -20.84 -3.52 -15.70
N TRP A 635 -22.13 -3.75 -15.96
CA TRP A 635 -23.23 -2.88 -15.60
C TRP A 635 -24.15 -3.54 -14.59
N LEU A 636 -24.51 -2.80 -13.54
CA LEU A 636 -25.63 -3.11 -12.65
C LEU A 636 -26.76 -2.12 -12.93
N THR A 637 -27.91 -2.66 -13.32
CA THR A 637 -29.11 -1.85 -13.57
C THR A 637 -30.28 -2.31 -12.73
N LYS A 638 -31.18 -1.38 -12.41
CA LYS A 638 -32.42 -1.72 -11.72
C LYS A 638 -33.62 -0.98 -12.26
N THR A 639 -34.76 -1.64 -12.19
CA THR A 639 -36.07 -1.02 -12.33
C THR A 639 -36.24 0.03 -11.20
N PRO A 640 -36.77 1.23 -11.48
CA PRO A 640 -36.96 2.26 -10.45
C PRO A 640 -37.68 1.73 -9.20
N GLY A 641 -37.10 1.95 -8.03
CA GLY A 641 -37.64 1.49 -6.74
C GLY A 641 -37.37 0.01 -6.42
N TYR A 642 -36.74 -0.74 -7.31
CA TYR A 642 -36.33 -2.12 -7.03
C TYR A 642 -35.24 -2.16 -5.94
N ARG A 643 -35.37 -3.16 -5.07
CA ARG A 643 -34.41 -3.54 -4.03
C ARG A 643 -34.21 -5.05 -4.13
N PRO A 644 -32.98 -5.57 -4.04
CA PRO A 644 -32.78 -6.98 -3.74
C PRO A 644 -33.56 -7.34 -2.47
N LYS A 645 -34.37 -8.40 -2.48
CA LYS A 645 -35.10 -8.87 -1.29
C LYS A 645 -35.06 -10.39 -1.28
N ASN A 646 -34.62 -10.96 -0.16
CA ASN A 646 -34.54 -12.41 0.04
C ASN A 646 -35.33 -12.87 1.27
#